data_AF-A0A9D6QI39-F1
#
_entry.id   AF-A0A9D6QI39-F1
#
_cell.length_a   1.000
_cell.length_b   1.000
_cell.length_c   1.000
_cell.angle_alpha   90.00
_cell.angle_beta   90.00
_cell.angle_gamma   90.00
#
_symmetry.space_group_name_H-M   'P 1'
#
loop_
_entity.id
_entity.type
_entity.pdbx_description
1 polymer ?
#
loop_
_entity_poly.entity_id
_entity_poly.type
_entity_poly.pdbx_seq_one_letter_code
_entity_poly.pdbx_strand_id
1 'polypeptide(L)'
;MSESSWILRGVDDDARERAVEEAARRGISLSDYLTDIVLQNASAEQTHQRPTAPAEDGEPSPLTMGDKFAIRHQIKALERRLGSSVTSLDGALNALDTSVFDLTSRVGDLEALAGDTGAALGGQLKDLQGSLAVLRLGLSGIEEAAKAAGDSNNLAHATLADACAELEHRLGDIETISRGADRAAAQLAEAQHAYRISVAQDIESLSRETAAHLNAGLEEVRAAADEAAAQADAAAAHLVAELRSLRLSIDKRLVESAAETKHRMHAAFAENAERLTGLSDRVAVHERQSERQAEQARAQLADVEVGMQGALEETALALRRADAVLAADIVRMGENNRTALTELRSDMAAETAAMHERHLAGAARIANAETQLSAVSEQATTRQEALDRRLSATTASFRDALDQVDTTISEQFDATALRATELEQDIAHVRRTLGAEINRVEACTLAALEKQAQDRLAGDEATHRTADKHAASMRVAIEDMRARLEEQMTTLRGQHANAQARLEYVNAALADDGPLATVISATAEEVASLRTRVLGIQGADRDVLDRLKKLEVNDTNTTGTLNALRVDLGAMAAQAPAQIERLAKLEVSIADLRLDQLANAASAQIAAEAEALAAVQARVTNIEERQADALHRLSNEITQFVAENDRRLSLLEETDVFAIAAPFAAIEQRLGELEHRDIGTAFAELRARIEERILGVEQRNVRTLEQLSATVELIERRFADSEADAGVARSA
;
A
#
# COMPACT_ATOMS: atom_id res chain seq x y z
N MET A 1 -6.52 50.72 6.26
CA MET A 1 -6.53 52.16 6.54
C MET A 1 -5.26 52.73 5.93
N SER A 2 -5.35 53.76 5.09
CA SER A 2 -4.23 54.24 4.28
C SER A 2 -3.16 54.95 5.11
N GLU A 3 -1.89 54.61 4.87
CA GLU A 3 -0.72 55.27 5.42
C GLU A 3 -0.68 56.74 4.97
N SER A 4 -1.03 57.66 5.87
CA SER A 4 -0.96 59.10 5.60
C SER A 4 0.48 59.59 5.70
N SER A 5 1.18 59.64 4.56
CA SER A 5 2.58 60.06 4.46
C SER A 5 2.78 61.53 4.86
N TRP A 6 3.22 61.76 6.09
CA TRP A 6 3.75 63.04 6.54
C TRP A 6 5.17 63.25 6.00
N ILE A 7 5.29 63.73 4.77
CA ILE A 7 6.57 64.11 4.17
C ILE A 7 7.01 65.47 4.74
N LEU A 8 7.69 65.43 5.89
CA LEU A 8 8.42 66.58 6.45
C LEU A 8 9.60 66.94 5.53
N ARG A 9 9.37 67.89 4.62
CA ARG A 9 10.42 68.45 3.75
C ARG A 9 11.56 69.04 4.59
N GLY A 10 12.76 68.47 4.45
CA GLY A 10 13.99 68.97 5.08
C GLY A 10 14.58 68.06 6.17
N VAL A 11 13.92 66.94 6.51
CA VAL A 11 14.53 65.90 7.35
C VAL A 11 15.21 64.87 6.44
N ASP A 12 16.50 64.63 6.69
CA ASP A 12 17.34 63.69 5.94
C ASP A 12 16.77 62.26 5.97
N ASP A 13 16.91 61.53 4.87
CA ASP A 13 16.21 60.26 4.68
C ASP A 13 16.74 59.18 5.65
N ASP A 14 18.06 59.10 5.81
CA ASP A 14 18.73 58.23 6.79
C ASP A 14 18.34 58.54 8.25
N ALA A 15 17.98 59.81 8.55
CA ALA A 15 17.54 60.20 9.89
C ALA A 15 16.09 59.77 10.15
N ARG A 16 15.27 59.73 9.10
CA ARG A 16 13.88 59.26 9.16
C ARG A 16 13.81 57.74 9.30
N GLU A 17 14.63 56.98 8.57
CA GLU A 17 14.71 55.52 8.76
C GLU A 17 15.18 55.16 10.16
N ARG A 18 16.24 55.81 10.68
CA ARG A 18 16.69 55.60 12.07
C ARG A 18 15.64 55.94 13.12
N ALA A 19 14.81 56.96 12.90
CA ALA A 19 13.70 57.29 13.79
C ALA A 19 12.57 56.24 13.76
N VAL A 20 12.31 55.63 12.59
CA VAL A 20 11.36 54.51 12.45
C VAL A 20 11.89 53.25 13.14
N GLU A 21 13.17 52.92 12.97
CA GLU A 21 13.80 51.78 13.64
C GLU A 21 13.85 51.94 15.17
N GLU A 22 14.14 53.13 15.68
CA GLU A 22 14.10 53.42 17.11
C GLU A 22 12.67 53.37 17.68
N ALA A 23 11.68 53.94 16.98
CA ALA A 23 10.28 53.87 17.39
C ALA A 23 9.79 52.41 17.44
N ALA A 24 10.13 51.61 16.42
CA ALA A 24 9.84 50.18 16.36
C ALA A 24 10.55 49.40 17.49
N ARG A 25 11.84 49.68 17.75
CA ARG A 25 12.59 49.08 18.88
C ARG A 25 11.99 49.43 20.24
N ARG A 26 11.33 50.58 20.38
CA ARG A 26 10.65 51.01 21.61
C ARG A 26 9.15 50.64 21.67
N GLY A 27 8.61 49.98 20.64
CA GLY A 27 7.21 49.56 20.59
C GLY A 27 6.18 50.69 20.57
N ILE A 28 6.58 51.92 20.22
CA ILE A 28 5.72 53.12 20.21
C ILE A 28 5.54 53.68 18.79
N SER A 29 4.49 54.47 18.57
CA SER A 29 4.27 55.06 17.25
C SER A 29 5.36 56.10 16.93
N LEU A 30 5.69 56.25 15.64
CA LEU A 30 6.67 57.26 15.19
C LEU A 30 6.29 58.68 15.65
N SER A 31 5.00 59.01 15.70
CA SER A 31 4.50 60.28 16.22
C SER A 31 4.79 60.47 17.71
N ASP A 32 4.65 59.43 18.53
CA ASP A 32 4.92 59.50 19.96
C ASP A 32 6.44 59.62 20.22
N TYR A 33 7.24 58.84 19.49
CA TYR A 33 8.71 58.90 19.53
C TYR A 33 9.25 60.29 19.18
N LEU A 34 8.76 60.90 18.09
CA LEU A 34 9.16 62.25 17.71
C LEU A 34 8.69 63.31 18.72
N THR A 35 7.53 63.11 19.35
CA THR A 35 7.01 64.02 20.39
C THR A 35 7.88 63.97 21.65
N ASP A 36 8.30 62.78 22.09
CA ASP A 36 9.19 62.58 23.23
C ASP A 36 10.58 63.23 22.99
N ILE A 37 11.16 63.07 21.79
CA ILE A 37 12.42 63.76 21.42
C ILE A 37 12.29 65.28 21.47
N VAL A 38 11.19 65.85 20.96
CA VAL A 38 10.98 67.31 21.00
C VAL A 38 10.84 67.81 22.43
N LEU A 39 10.16 67.07 23.31
CA LEU A 39 10.03 67.40 24.74
C LEU A 39 11.36 67.27 25.50
N GLN A 40 12.18 66.27 25.19
CA GLN A 40 13.52 66.10 25.76
C GLN A 40 14.47 67.22 25.33
N ASN A 41 14.44 67.64 24.06
CA ASN A 41 15.25 68.77 23.60
C ASN A 41 14.78 70.10 24.21
N ALA A 42 13.47 70.34 24.30
CA ALA A 42 12.93 71.55 24.93
C ALA A 42 13.27 71.67 26.43
N SER A 43 13.36 70.54 27.15
CA SER A 43 13.79 70.51 28.56
C SER A 43 15.31 70.63 28.72
N ALA A 44 16.10 70.14 27.76
CA ALA A 44 17.55 70.38 27.70
C ALA A 44 17.88 71.87 27.45
N GLU A 45 17.15 72.57 26.56
CA GLU A 45 17.37 74.01 26.32
C GLU A 45 17.02 74.89 27.53
N GLN A 46 15.99 74.54 28.31
CA GLN A 46 15.61 75.30 29.51
C GLN A 46 16.65 75.24 30.65
N THR A 47 17.56 74.27 30.65
CA THR A 47 18.62 74.18 31.67
C THR A 47 19.90 74.96 31.31
N HIS A 48 19.97 75.60 30.14
CA HIS A 48 21.16 76.34 29.68
C HIS A 48 21.02 77.88 29.67
N GLN A 49 19.92 78.45 30.18
CA GLN A 49 19.77 79.91 30.33
C GLN A 49 19.62 80.35 31.79
N ARG A 50 20.75 80.68 32.43
CA ARG A 50 20.80 81.50 33.65
C ARG A 50 21.82 82.63 33.46
N PRO A 51 21.44 83.90 33.62
CA PRO A 51 22.30 85.03 33.26
C PRO A 51 23.42 85.25 34.29
N THR A 52 24.60 85.57 33.79
CA THR A 52 25.77 86.00 34.58
C THR A 52 25.65 87.46 35.01
N ALA A 53 26.05 87.76 36.24
CA ALA A 53 26.21 89.12 36.74
C ALA A 53 27.58 89.70 36.31
N PRO A 54 27.71 91.03 36.13
CA PRO A 54 28.99 91.67 35.87
C PRO A 54 29.76 92.00 37.16
N ALA A 55 31.08 91.83 37.12
CA ALA A 55 32.05 92.54 37.97
C ALA A 55 32.25 93.99 37.43
N GLU A 56 33.08 94.90 37.94
CA GLU A 56 34.42 94.77 38.55
C GLU A 56 34.86 96.12 39.20
N ASP A 57 36.07 96.16 39.79
CA ASP A 57 36.89 97.34 40.21
C ASP A 57 36.41 98.27 41.36
N GLY A 58 37.28 98.83 42.24
CA GLY A 58 38.74 98.72 42.42
C GLY A 58 39.29 99.53 43.64
N GLU A 59 40.55 99.27 44.02
CA GLU A 59 41.43 99.70 45.16
C GLU A 59 41.59 101.23 45.51
N PRO A 60 42.57 101.73 46.34
CA PRO A 60 42.84 101.51 47.80
C PRO A 60 43.26 102.78 48.67
N SER A 61 43.23 102.69 50.02
CA SER A 61 44.11 103.39 51.03
C SER A 61 44.15 104.96 51.14
N PRO A 62 44.87 105.63 52.10
CA PRO A 62 45.00 105.45 53.58
C PRO A 62 45.09 106.79 54.43
N LEU A 63 45.30 106.71 55.78
CA LEU A 63 45.82 107.76 56.74
C LEU A 63 44.90 109.00 57.07
N THR A 64 45.03 109.87 58.11
CA THR A 64 45.82 109.97 59.39
C THR A 64 45.23 111.00 60.42
N MET A 65 45.51 110.78 61.73
CA MET A 65 45.75 111.72 62.88
C MET A 65 45.01 113.08 63.11
N GLY A 66 44.75 113.36 64.41
CA GLY A 66 44.76 114.72 65.02
C GLY A 66 43.62 115.00 66.02
N ASP A 67 43.79 115.66 67.18
CA ASP A 67 45.02 116.07 67.88
C ASP A 67 44.75 116.34 69.39
N LYS A 68 45.81 116.43 70.21
CA LYS A 68 45.74 116.58 71.68
C LYS A 68 45.68 118.05 72.12
N PHE A 69 44.75 118.39 73.03
CA PHE A 69 44.88 119.61 73.85
C PHE A 69 45.21 119.31 75.32
N ALA A 70 46.42 119.70 75.71
CA ALA A 70 47.04 119.28 76.95
C ALA A 70 46.68 120.16 78.16
N ILE A 71 46.42 119.50 79.29
CA ILE A 71 47.17 119.70 80.55
C ILE A 71 47.39 121.18 80.94
N ARG A 72 46.32 121.89 81.32
CA ARG A 72 46.41 123.09 82.20
C ARG A 72 45.38 123.18 83.34
N HIS A 73 44.34 122.34 83.35
CA HIS A 73 43.36 122.29 84.46
C HIS A 73 43.58 121.14 85.47
N GLN A 74 44.47 120.18 85.17
CA GLN A 74 44.65 118.96 85.97
C GLN A 74 45.30 119.18 87.36
N ILE A 75 45.85 120.36 87.65
CA ILE A 75 46.38 120.69 88.98
C ILE A 75 45.29 121.29 89.91
N LYS A 76 44.24 121.93 89.36
CA LYS A 76 43.11 122.47 90.15
C LYS A 76 41.92 121.51 90.31
N ALA A 77 41.95 120.35 89.66
CA ALA A 77 40.91 119.32 89.76
C ALA A 77 41.17 118.30 90.88
N LEU A 78 42.42 118.14 91.33
CA LEU A 78 42.78 117.18 92.39
C LEU A 78 42.17 117.53 93.75
N GLU A 79 42.01 118.82 94.07
CA GLU A 79 41.40 119.26 95.35
C GLU A 79 39.88 119.00 95.41
N ARG A 80 39.17 118.94 94.27
CA ARG A 80 37.77 118.49 94.23
C ARG A 80 37.62 116.97 94.30
N ARG A 81 38.69 116.21 94.00
CA ARG A 81 38.67 114.75 93.86
C ARG A 81 38.65 113.99 95.20
N LEU A 82 38.89 114.68 96.31
CA LEU A 82 38.66 114.16 97.68
C LEU A 82 37.22 114.39 98.17
N GLY A 83 36.46 115.32 97.57
CA GLY A 83 35.03 115.50 97.86
C GLY A 83 34.11 114.53 97.11
N SER A 84 34.55 114.03 95.94
CA SER A 84 33.74 113.16 95.07
C SER A 84 33.83 111.66 95.37
N SER A 85 34.70 111.22 96.29
CA SER A 85 34.83 109.79 96.64
C SER A 85 33.63 109.24 97.41
N VAL A 86 32.83 110.11 98.03
CA VAL A 86 31.57 109.74 98.69
C VAL A 86 30.42 109.58 97.68
N THR A 87 30.40 110.38 96.61
CA THR A 87 29.43 110.24 95.50
C THR A 87 29.80 109.17 94.48
N SER A 88 31.05 108.69 94.46
CA SER A 88 31.43 107.56 93.58
C SER A 88 30.85 106.22 94.03
N LEU A 89 30.35 106.12 95.27
CA LEU A 89 29.67 104.90 95.74
C LEU A 89 28.28 104.75 95.10
N ASP A 90 27.51 105.84 95.00
CA ASP A 90 26.22 105.85 94.26
C ASP A 90 26.44 105.62 92.75
N GLY A 91 27.51 106.18 92.18
CA GLY A 91 27.89 105.90 90.79
C GLY A 91 28.25 104.43 90.56
N ALA A 92 28.93 103.79 91.51
CA ALA A 92 29.24 102.36 91.48
C ALA A 92 27.99 101.49 91.68
N LEU A 93 27.05 101.89 92.56
CA LEU A 93 25.76 101.24 92.74
C LEU A 93 24.92 101.30 91.45
N ASN A 94 24.80 102.47 90.83
CA ASN A 94 24.02 102.63 89.61
C ASN A 94 24.67 101.93 88.40
N ALA A 95 26.01 101.89 88.35
CA ALA A 95 26.74 101.05 87.38
C ALA A 95 26.54 99.55 87.63
N LEU A 96 26.45 99.13 88.90
CA LEU A 96 26.17 97.75 89.27
C LEU A 96 24.73 97.36 88.91
N ASP A 97 23.74 98.21 89.21
CA ASP A 97 22.34 98.02 88.77
C ASP A 97 22.23 97.98 87.24
N THR A 98 22.95 98.85 86.52
CA THR A 98 23.00 98.81 85.05
C THR A 98 23.65 97.51 84.55
N SER A 99 24.71 97.03 85.22
CA SER A 99 25.35 95.75 84.89
C SER A 99 24.48 94.54 85.22
N VAL A 100 23.65 94.62 86.27
CA VAL A 100 22.66 93.59 86.60
C VAL A 100 21.54 93.59 85.57
N PHE A 101 21.09 94.75 85.09
CA PHE A 101 20.13 94.85 83.98
C PHE A 101 20.71 94.30 82.66
N ASP A 102 21.96 94.65 82.31
CA ASP A 102 22.65 94.10 81.12
C ASP A 102 22.89 92.59 81.24
N LEU A 103 23.29 92.10 82.41
CA LEU A 103 23.45 90.66 82.63
C LEU A 103 22.11 89.93 82.62
N THR A 104 21.03 90.56 83.09
CA THR A 104 19.65 90.04 82.96
C THR A 104 19.20 90.03 81.50
N SER A 105 19.53 91.04 80.69
CA SER A 105 19.22 91.01 79.25
C SER A 105 20.03 89.95 78.51
N ARG A 106 21.32 89.79 78.83
CA ARG A 106 22.19 88.76 78.24
C ARG A 106 21.83 87.34 78.67
N VAL A 107 21.28 87.16 79.87
CA VAL A 107 20.63 85.90 80.30
C VAL A 107 19.35 85.68 79.50
N GLY A 108 18.51 86.72 79.31
CA GLY A 108 17.34 86.66 78.43
C GLY A 108 17.68 86.30 76.98
N ASP A 109 18.75 86.88 76.41
CA ASP A 109 19.26 86.56 75.08
C ASP A 109 19.80 85.12 75.00
N LEU A 110 20.43 84.62 76.07
CA LEU A 110 20.89 83.23 76.15
C LEU A 110 19.73 82.24 76.31
N GLU A 111 18.68 82.59 77.07
CA GLU A 111 17.45 81.81 77.19
C GLU A 111 16.67 81.81 75.87
N ALA A 112 16.62 82.93 75.15
CA ALA A 112 16.06 83.02 73.81
C ALA A 112 16.86 82.16 72.82
N LEU A 113 18.19 82.26 72.80
CA LEU A 113 19.05 81.44 71.94
C LEU A 113 18.94 79.93 72.26
N ALA A 114 18.81 79.57 73.56
CA ALA A 114 18.56 78.20 73.99
C ALA A 114 17.16 77.71 73.60
N GLY A 115 16.15 78.59 73.64
CA GLY A 115 14.81 78.34 73.13
C GLY A 115 14.80 78.10 71.62
N ASP A 116 15.45 78.96 70.85
CA ASP A 116 15.55 78.87 69.39
C ASP A 116 16.34 77.65 68.94
N THR A 117 17.47 77.34 69.59
CA THR A 117 18.22 76.10 69.31
C THR A 117 17.48 74.84 69.75
N GLY A 118 16.72 74.89 70.84
CA GLY A 118 15.80 73.82 71.24
C GLY A 118 14.65 73.61 70.25
N ALA A 119 14.08 74.70 69.72
CA ALA A 119 13.06 74.66 68.68
C ALA A 119 13.60 74.14 67.34
N ALA A 120 14.81 74.55 66.94
CA ALA A 120 15.49 74.07 65.74
C ALA A 120 15.82 72.57 65.84
N LEU A 121 16.35 72.11 66.99
CA LEU A 121 16.56 70.67 67.25
C LEU A 121 15.25 69.89 67.27
N GLY A 122 14.19 70.45 67.85
CA GLY A 122 12.85 69.86 67.83
C GLY A 122 12.29 69.73 66.41
N GLY A 123 12.52 70.73 65.56
CA GLY A 123 12.22 70.69 64.12
C GLY A 123 12.99 69.59 63.40
N GLN A 124 14.33 69.58 63.52
CA GLN A 124 15.18 68.57 62.88
C GLN A 124 14.87 67.14 63.33
N LEU A 125 14.53 66.92 64.61
CA LEU A 125 14.08 65.62 65.12
C LEU A 125 12.73 65.20 64.51
N LYS A 126 11.82 66.14 64.31
CA LYS A 126 10.50 65.89 63.70
C LYS A 126 10.62 65.59 62.21
N ASP A 127 11.51 66.28 61.50
CA ASP A 127 11.81 66.02 60.08
C ASP A 127 12.53 64.68 59.90
N LEU A 128 13.47 64.32 60.81
CA LEU A 128 14.08 62.99 60.85
C LEU A 128 13.06 61.88 61.12
N GLN A 129 12.10 62.10 62.03
CA GLN A 129 10.99 61.17 62.24
C GLN A 129 10.12 61.04 60.98
N GLY A 130 9.85 62.15 60.28
CA GLY A 130 9.17 62.17 58.99
C GLY A 130 9.89 61.33 57.94
N SER A 131 11.20 61.56 57.74
CA SER A 131 11.99 60.80 56.76
C SER A 131 12.09 59.31 57.11
N LEU A 132 12.17 58.96 58.41
CA LEU A 132 12.14 57.56 58.85
C LEU A 132 10.77 56.88 58.63
N ALA A 133 9.67 57.63 58.76
CA ALA A 133 8.33 57.12 58.46
C ALA A 133 8.19 56.85 56.95
N VAL A 134 8.65 57.77 56.10
CA VAL A 134 8.66 57.61 54.64
C VAL A 134 9.55 56.45 54.21
N LEU A 135 10.75 56.31 54.78
CA LEU A 135 11.64 55.17 54.50
C LEU A 135 11.03 53.83 54.94
N ARG A 136 10.34 53.77 56.08
CA ARG A 136 9.60 52.57 56.50
C ARG A 136 8.47 52.20 55.53
N LEU A 137 7.72 53.18 55.06
CA LEU A 137 6.65 52.97 54.08
C LEU A 137 7.19 52.54 52.72
N GLY A 138 8.34 53.10 52.30
CA GLY A 138 9.06 52.67 51.10
C GLY A 138 9.57 51.24 51.22
N LEU A 139 10.16 50.86 52.36
CA LEU A 139 10.62 49.50 52.62
C LEU A 139 9.45 48.49 52.65
N SER A 140 8.32 48.80 53.28
CA SER A 140 7.16 47.90 53.25
C SER A 140 6.59 47.74 51.83
N GLY A 141 6.55 48.82 51.03
CA GLY A 141 6.13 48.75 49.63
C GLY A 141 7.09 47.93 48.75
N ILE A 142 8.40 47.99 49.02
CA ILE A 142 9.40 47.14 48.35
C ILE A 142 9.24 45.68 48.78
N GLU A 143 8.96 45.40 50.05
CA GLU A 143 8.73 44.05 50.56
C GLU A 143 7.44 43.43 49.98
N GLU A 144 6.36 44.19 49.86
CA GLU A 144 5.13 43.78 49.19
C GLU A 144 5.35 43.54 47.69
N ALA A 145 6.07 44.43 47.00
CA ALA A 145 6.42 44.24 45.58
C ALA A 145 7.31 43.02 45.36
N ALA A 146 8.27 42.75 46.26
CA ALA A 146 9.12 41.56 46.21
C ALA A 146 8.34 40.27 46.45
N LYS A 147 7.35 40.28 47.38
CA LYS A 147 6.42 39.15 47.58
C LYS A 147 5.56 38.92 46.35
N ALA A 148 4.94 39.96 45.80
CA ALA A 148 4.12 39.84 44.58
C ALA A 148 4.93 39.34 43.37
N ALA A 149 6.19 39.77 43.23
CA ALA A 149 7.10 39.25 42.20
C ALA A 149 7.47 37.77 42.46
N GLY A 150 7.71 37.39 43.72
CA GLY A 150 7.94 36.00 44.12
C GLY A 150 6.74 35.10 43.83
N ASP A 151 5.54 35.53 44.19
CA ASP A 151 4.28 34.81 43.92
C ASP A 151 4.02 34.69 42.42
N SER A 152 4.26 35.74 41.65
CA SER A 152 4.19 35.72 40.18
C SER A 152 5.20 34.74 39.56
N ASN A 153 6.43 34.67 40.08
CA ASN A 153 7.45 33.75 39.60
C ASN A 153 7.13 32.30 40.00
N ASN A 154 6.59 32.06 41.20
CA ASN A 154 6.09 30.76 41.63
C ASN A 154 4.93 30.28 40.74
N LEU A 155 4.00 31.17 40.38
CA LEU A 155 2.93 30.87 39.42
C LEU A 155 3.49 30.51 38.04
N ALA A 156 4.46 31.29 37.54
CA ALA A 156 5.12 31.01 36.26
C ALA A 156 5.80 29.64 36.27
N HIS A 157 6.56 29.31 37.33
CA HIS A 157 7.17 27.99 37.51
C HIS A 157 6.14 26.86 37.58
N ALA A 158 5.01 27.05 38.26
CA ALA A 158 3.93 26.07 38.28
C ALA A 158 3.36 25.83 36.86
N THR A 159 3.01 26.90 36.14
CA THR A 159 2.49 26.76 34.76
C THR A 159 3.49 26.13 33.79
N LEU A 160 4.80 26.34 34.00
CA LEU A 160 5.85 25.73 33.19
C LEU A 160 6.06 24.25 33.54
N ALA A 161 5.93 23.88 34.83
CA ALA A 161 5.91 22.48 35.25
C ALA A 161 4.69 21.72 34.68
N ASP A 162 3.50 22.33 34.72
CA ASP A 162 2.28 21.75 34.11
C ASP A 162 2.45 21.55 32.60
N ALA A 163 3.01 22.55 31.89
CA ALA A 163 3.28 22.44 30.45
C ALA A 163 4.33 21.35 30.13
N CYS A 164 5.37 21.21 30.96
CA CYS A 164 6.33 20.11 30.83
C CYS A 164 5.67 18.74 31.06
N ALA A 165 4.80 18.59 32.06
CA ALA A 165 4.07 17.36 32.31
C ALA A 165 3.11 17.00 31.16
N GLU A 166 2.44 17.99 30.54
CA GLU A 166 1.63 17.75 29.34
C GLU A 166 2.49 17.32 28.14
N LEU A 167 3.68 17.91 27.95
CA LEU A 167 4.61 17.49 26.90
C LEU A 167 5.15 16.07 27.13
N GLU A 168 5.48 15.70 28.36
CA GLU A 168 5.88 14.32 28.70
C GLU A 168 4.73 13.32 28.43
N HIS A 169 3.49 13.67 28.78
CA HIS A 169 2.33 12.83 28.47
C HIS A 169 2.13 12.65 26.96
N ARG A 170 2.19 13.74 26.18
CA ARG A 170 2.08 13.71 24.71
C ARG A 170 3.23 12.90 24.07
N LEU A 171 4.44 12.97 24.61
CA LEU A 171 5.56 12.13 24.17
C LEU A 171 5.30 10.64 24.43
N GLY A 172 4.74 10.31 25.59
CA GLY A 172 4.31 8.94 25.91
C GLY A 172 3.20 8.42 24.97
N ASP A 173 2.25 9.27 24.60
CA ASP A 173 1.21 8.93 23.61
C ASP A 173 1.82 8.70 22.22
N ILE A 174 2.74 9.57 21.78
CA ILE A 174 3.44 9.43 20.50
C ILE A 174 4.27 8.13 20.47
N GLU A 175 4.98 7.80 21.55
CA GLU A 175 5.73 6.53 21.65
C GLU A 175 4.80 5.31 21.67
N THR A 176 3.62 5.43 22.28
CA THR A 176 2.61 4.36 22.27
C THR A 176 2.03 4.17 20.86
N ILE A 177 1.82 5.25 20.12
CA ILE A 177 1.40 5.23 18.71
C ILE A 177 2.50 4.65 17.81
N SER A 178 3.77 5.02 18.00
CA SER A 178 4.88 4.48 17.18
C SER A 178 5.05 2.98 17.41
N ARG A 179 5.05 2.52 18.67
CA ARG A 179 5.05 1.07 18.99
C ARG A 179 3.81 0.36 18.44
N GLY A 180 2.67 1.04 18.36
CA GLY A 180 1.46 0.53 17.69
C GLY A 180 1.65 0.36 16.18
N ALA A 181 2.24 1.35 15.52
CA ALA A 181 2.56 1.31 14.09
C ALA A 181 3.61 0.24 13.76
N ASP A 182 4.65 0.08 14.58
CA ASP A 182 5.68 -0.96 14.42
C ASP A 182 5.08 -2.37 14.55
N ARG A 183 4.19 -2.59 15.52
CA ARG A 183 3.44 -3.85 15.64
C ARG A 183 2.54 -4.11 14.43
N ALA A 184 1.84 -3.08 13.93
CA ALA A 184 1.00 -3.22 12.73
C ALA A 184 1.83 -3.52 11.47
N ALA A 185 3.02 -2.91 11.34
CA ALA A 185 3.95 -3.19 10.25
C ALA A 185 4.53 -4.62 10.34
N ALA A 186 4.84 -5.11 11.55
CA ALA A 186 5.26 -6.49 11.77
C ALA A 186 4.15 -7.49 11.41
N GLN A 187 2.91 -7.24 11.85
CA GLN A 187 1.74 -8.06 11.49
C GLN A 187 1.47 -8.06 9.98
N LEU A 188 1.64 -6.91 9.30
CA LEU A 188 1.53 -6.83 7.84
C LEU A 188 2.61 -7.65 7.14
N ALA A 189 3.86 -7.60 7.62
CA ALA A 189 4.96 -8.38 7.08
C ALA A 189 4.76 -9.89 7.27
N GLU A 190 4.26 -10.31 8.44
CA GLU A 190 3.90 -11.70 8.73
C GLU A 190 2.74 -12.19 7.85
N ALA A 191 1.68 -11.38 7.69
CA ALA A 191 0.57 -11.68 6.80
C ALA A 191 1.01 -11.77 5.32
N GLN A 192 1.90 -10.89 4.86
CA GLN A 192 2.50 -10.98 3.52
C GLN A 192 3.36 -12.23 3.35
N HIS A 193 4.08 -12.67 4.40
CA HIS A 193 4.86 -13.90 4.35
C HIS A 193 3.97 -15.14 4.29
N ALA A 194 2.94 -15.21 5.13
CA ALA A 194 1.93 -16.27 5.10
C ALA A 194 1.22 -16.35 3.74
N TYR A 195 0.84 -15.21 3.15
CA TYR A 195 0.26 -15.16 1.81
C TYR A 195 1.21 -15.68 0.73
N ARG A 196 2.51 -15.31 0.78
CA ARG A 196 3.52 -15.86 -0.14
C ARG A 196 3.70 -17.37 0.00
N ILE A 197 3.60 -17.91 1.22
CA ILE A 197 3.65 -19.36 1.46
C ILE A 197 2.41 -20.04 0.89
N SER A 198 1.20 -19.50 1.13
CA SER A 198 -0.04 -20.03 0.53
C SER A 198 0.04 -20.06 -0.99
N VAL A 199 0.38 -18.93 -1.63
CA VAL A 199 0.50 -18.85 -3.09
C VAL A 199 1.55 -19.82 -3.63
N ALA A 200 2.66 -20.03 -2.92
CA ALA A 200 3.65 -21.03 -3.30
C ALA A 200 3.10 -22.47 -3.19
N GLN A 201 2.35 -22.79 -2.14
CA GLN A 201 1.70 -24.09 -1.96
C GLN A 201 0.60 -24.32 -3.01
N ASP A 202 -0.19 -23.30 -3.34
CA ASP A 202 -1.26 -23.34 -4.34
C ASP A 202 -0.67 -23.56 -5.75
N ILE A 203 0.42 -22.85 -6.09
CA ILE A 203 1.17 -23.07 -7.35
C ILE A 203 1.78 -24.48 -7.38
N GLU A 204 2.34 -24.96 -6.27
CA GLU A 204 2.90 -26.32 -6.21
C GLU A 204 1.79 -27.38 -6.37
N SER A 205 0.64 -27.18 -5.73
CA SER A 205 -0.54 -28.06 -5.86
C SER A 205 -1.04 -28.08 -7.30
N LEU A 206 -1.24 -26.91 -7.91
CA LEU A 206 -1.64 -26.78 -9.32
C LEU A 206 -0.62 -27.45 -10.25
N SER A 207 0.69 -27.32 -9.97
CA SER A 207 1.74 -27.98 -10.76
C SER A 207 1.69 -29.51 -10.64
N ARG A 208 1.36 -30.04 -9.45
CA ARG A 208 1.19 -31.48 -9.21
C ARG A 208 -0.09 -32.01 -9.86
N GLU A 209 -1.19 -31.27 -9.78
CA GLU A 209 -2.47 -31.61 -10.38
C GLU A 209 -2.42 -31.57 -11.92
N THR A 210 -1.84 -30.53 -12.50
CA THR A 210 -1.62 -30.46 -13.96
C THR A 210 -0.65 -31.54 -14.45
N ALA A 211 0.41 -31.86 -13.71
CA ALA A 211 1.28 -33.00 -14.04
C ALA A 211 0.55 -34.35 -13.94
N ALA A 212 -0.32 -34.54 -12.94
CA ALA A 212 -1.14 -35.73 -12.79
C ALA A 212 -2.15 -35.87 -13.95
N HIS A 213 -2.87 -34.81 -14.30
CA HIS A 213 -3.78 -34.79 -15.45
C HIS A 213 -3.07 -35.02 -16.78
N LEU A 214 -1.89 -34.43 -16.99
CA LEU A 214 -1.08 -34.68 -18.19
C LEU A 214 -0.61 -36.14 -18.26
N ASN A 215 -0.18 -36.73 -17.14
CA ASN A 215 0.20 -38.15 -17.12
C ASN A 215 -1.00 -39.07 -17.37
N ALA A 216 -2.14 -38.83 -16.73
CA ALA A 216 -3.38 -39.58 -16.94
C ALA A 216 -3.85 -39.49 -18.41
N GLY A 217 -3.88 -38.29 -18.99
CA GLY A 217 -4.23 -38.09 -20.40
C GLY A 217 -3.23 -38.75 -21.36
N LEU A 218 -1.93 -38.78 -21.03
CA LEU A 218 -0.92 -39.53 -21.80
C LEU A 218 -1.07 -41.05 -21.66
N GLU A 219 -1.53 -41.55 -20.51
CA GLU A 219 -1.86 -42.96 -20.31
C GLU A 219 -3.14 -43.37 -21.06
N GLU A 220 -4.18 -42.54 -21.03
CA GLU A 220 -5.40 -42.74 -21.86
C GLU A 220 -5.07 -42.75 -23.36
N VAL A 221 -4.26 -41.80 -23.83
CA VAL A 221 -3.82 -41.75 -25.25
C VAL A 221 -2.97 -42.97 -25.62
N ARG A 222 -2.12 -43.47 -24.71
CA ARG A 222 -1.36 -44.71 -24.93
C ARG A 222 -2.29 -45.92 -24.98
N ALA A 223 -3.21 -46.07 -24.03
CA ALA A 223 -4.17 -47.16 -24.01
C ALA A 223 -5.06 -47.16 -25.28
N ALA A 224 -5.52 -46.00 -25.73
CA ALA A 224 -6.27 -45.87 -26.99
C ALA A 224 -5.41 -46.18 -28.22
N ALA A 225 -4.12 -45.85 -28.21
CA ALA A 225 -3.19 -46.20 -29.30
C ALA A 225 -2.89 -47.71 -29.33
N ASP A 226 -2.70 -48.34 -28.17
CA ASP A 226 -2.51 -49.79 -28.03
C ASP A 226 -3.78 -50.57 -28.42
N GLU A 227 -4.98 -50.06 -28.07
CA GLU A 227 -6.24 -50.64 -28.53
C GLU A 227 -6.41 -50.50 -30.05
N ALA A 228 -6.11 -49.32 -30.61
CA ALA A 228 -6.15 -49.10 -32.06
C ALA A 228 -5.14 -50.00 -32.80
N ALA A 229 -3.95 -50.23 -32.23
CA ALA A 229 -2.98 -51.18 -32.77
C ALA A 229 -3.50 -52.62 -32.70
N ALA A 230 -4.09 -53.04 -31.57
CA ALA A 230 -4.70 -54.36 -31.43
C ALA A 230 -5.88 -54.58 -32.41
N GLN A 231 -6.71 -53.56 -32.64
CA GLN A 231 -7.78 -53.59 -33.65
C GLN A 231 -7.22 -53.69 -35.07
N ALA A 232 -6.14 -52.97 -35.38
CA ALA A 232 -5.46 -53.06 -36.67
C ALA A 232 -4.82 -54.44 -36.92
N ASP A 233 -4.17 -55.02 -35.90
CA ASP A 233 -3.61 -56.38 -35.96
C ASP A 233 -4.72 -57.44 -36.09
N ALA A 234 -5.84 -57.28 -35.39
CA ALA A 234 -7.00 -58.16 -35.54
C ALA A 234 -7.61 -58.09 -36.96
N ALA A 235 -7.73 -56.89 -37.53
CA ALA A 235 -8.19 -56.71 -38.90
C ALA A 235 -7.20 -57.31 -39.92
N ALA A 236 -5.89 -57.12 -39.72
CA ALA A 236 -4.85 -57.72 -40.54
C ALA A 236 -4.87 -59.26 -40.46
N ALA A 237 -5.07 -59.82 -39.25
CA ALA A 237 -5.22 -61.25 -39.05
C ALA A 237 -6.48 -61.82 -39.74
N HIS A 238 -7.60 -61.08 -39.71
CA HIS A 238 -8.83 -61.43 -40.43
C HIS A 238 -8.58 -61.47 -41.95
N LEU A 239 -7.99 -60.42 -42.52
CA LEU A 239 -7.65 -60.37 -43.94
C LEU A 239 -6.69 -61.50 -44.35
N VAL A 240 -5.70 -61.83 -43.51
CA VAL A 240 -4.80 -62.98 -43.75
C VAL A 240 -5.56 -64.31 -43.69
N ALA A 241 -6.54 -64.46 -42.80
CA ALA A 241 -7.40 -65.65 -42.73
C ALA A 241 -8.32 -65.77 -43.97
N GLU A 242 -8.91 -64.67 -44.42
CA GLU A 242 -9.71 -64.61 -45.65
C GLU A 242 -8.87 -64.92 -46.89
N LEU A 243 -7.68 -64.34 -47.03
CA LEU A 243 -6.76 -64.64 -48.13
C LEU A 243 -6.30 -66.10 -48.12
N ARG A 244 -6.09 -66.71 -46.94
CA ARG A 244 -5.82 -68.15 -46.81
C ARG A 244 -7.04 -68.99 -47.20
N SER A 245 -8.25 -68.59 -46.82
CA SER A 245 -9.50 -69.27 -47.18
C SER A 245 -9.76 -69.20 -48.70
N LEU A 246 -9.60 -68.01 -49.30
CA LEU A 246 -9.67 -67.81 -50.75
C LEU A 246 -8.62 -68.64 -51.48
N ARG A 247 -7.37 -68.67 -51.00
CA ARG A 247 -6.33 -69.54 -51.56
C ARG A 247 -6.71 -71.01 -51.48
N LEU A 248 -7.18 -71.51 -50.32
CA LEU A 248 -7.63 -72.89 -50.17
C LEU A 248 -8.82 -73.22 -51.08
N SER A 249 -9.72 -72.25 -51.32
CA SER A 249 -10.83 -72.38 -52.26
C SER A 249 -10.35 -72.46 -53.72
N ILE A 250 -9.36 -71.65 -54.09
CA ILE A 250 -8.72 -71.68 -55.41
C ILE A 250 -7.93 -72.98 -55.60
N ASP A 251 -7.08 -73.36 -54.65
CA ASP A 251 -6.29 -74.60 -54.69
C ASP A 251 -7.23 -75.83 -54.78
N LYS A 252 -8.34 -75.85 -54.01
CA LYS A 252 -9.37 -76.89 -54.11
C LYS A 252 -10.02 -76.91 -55.51
N ARG A 253 -10.41 -75.75 -56.06
CA ARG A 253 -10.99 -75.65 -57.41
C ARG A 253 -10.01 -76.05 -58.51
N LEU A 254 -8.71 -75.78 -58.34
CA LEU A 254 -7.67 -76.21 -59.26
C LEU A 254 -7.46 -77.72 -59.19
N VAL A 255 -7.50 -78.33 -58.00
CA VAL A 255 -7.47 -79.80 -57.83
C VAL A 255 -8.73 -80.45 -58.40
N GLU A 256 -9.91 -79.88 -58.18
CA GLU A 256 -11.18 -80.35 -58.76
C GLU A 256 -11.15 -80.26 -60.29
N SER A 257 -10.71 -79.13 -60.86
CA SER A 257 -10.56 -78.95 -62.31
C SER A 257 -9.47 -79.86 -62.91
N ALA A 258 -8.36 -80.09 -62.20
CA ALA A 258 -7.33 -81.04 -62.62
C ALA A 258 -7.83 -82.50 -62.55
N ALA A 259 -8.62 -82.85 -61.54
CA ALA A 259 -9.25 -84.16 -61.42
C ALA A 259 -10.32 -84.36 -62.50
N GLU A 260 -11.14 -83.35 -62.77
CA GLU A 260 -12.17 -83.37 -63.81
C GLU A 260 -11.55 -83.46 -65.21
N THR A 261 -10.54 -82.65 -65.53
CA THR A 261 -9.81 -82.76 -66.81
C THR A 261 -9.07 -84.08 -66.95
N LYS A 262 -8.47 -84.62 -65.86
CA LYS A 262 -7.91 -85.97 -65.85
C LYS A 262 -8.99 -87.05 -66.06
N HIS A 263 -10.20 -86.87 -65.51
CA HIS A 263 -11.30 -87.81 -65.70
C HIS A 263 -11.87 -87.74 -67.13
N ARG A 264 -12.10 -86.54 -67.67
CA ARG A 264 -12.45 -86.30 -69.08
C ARG A 264 -11.38 -86.89 -70.02
N MET A 265 -10.09 -86.74 -69.71
CA MET A 265 -8.99 -87.38 -70.46
C MET A 265 -9.00 -88.91 -70.34
N HIS A 266 -9.17 -89.48 -69.14
CA HIS A 266 -9.25 -90.94 -68.99
C HIS A 266 -10.49 -91.54 -69.68
N ALA A 267 -11.63 -90.84 -69.67
CA ALA A 267 -12.82 -91.23 -70.44
C ALA A 267 -12.53 -91.20 -71.95
N ALA A 268 -11.92 -90.13 -72.47
CA ALA A 268 -11.53 -90.05 -73.88
C ALA A 268 -10.46 -91.09 -74.28
N PHE A 269 -9.53 -91.44 -73.37
CA PHE A 269 -8.58 -92.52 -73.60
C PHE A 269 -9.23 -93.91 -73.51
N ALA A 270 -10.22 -94.12 -72.65
CA ALA A 270 -10.99 -95.36 -72.60
C ALA A 270 -11.85 -95.53 -73.86
N GLU A 271 -12.52 -94.47 -74.31
CA GLU A 271 -13.29 -94.49 -75.57
C GLU A 271 -12.38 -94.71 -76.79
N ASN A 272 -11.21 -94.07 -76.86
CA ASN A 272 -10.22 -94.37 -77.90
C ASN A 272 -9.63 -95.79 -77.78
N ALA A 273 -9.48 -96.32 -76.57
CA ALA A 273 -9.07 -97.71 -76.36
C ALA A 273 -10.16 -98.67 -76.88
N GLU A 274 -11.43 -98.45 -76.57
CA GLU A 274 -12.57 -99.22 -77.11
C GLU A 274 -12.67 -99.11 -78.63
N ARG A 275 -12.44 -97.92 -79.21
CA ARG A 275 -12.34 -97.74 -80.67
C ARG A 275 -11.15 -98.50 -81.26
N LEU A 276 -10.03 -98.61 -80.54
CA LEU A 276 -8.86 -99.39 -80.93
C LEU A 276 -9.07 -100.90 -80.78
N THR A 277 -9.73 -101.41 -79.73
CA THR A 277 -10.15 -102.82 -79.67
C THR A 277 -11.17 -103.12 -80.76
N GLY A 278 -12.15 -102.25 -81.00
CA GLY A 278 -13.10 -102.38 -82.10
C GLY A 278 -12.46 -102.30 -83.50
N LEU A 279 -11.30 -101.64 -83.64
CA LEU A 279 -10.45 -101.73 -84.84
C LEU A 279 -9.67 -103.05 -84.88
N SER A 280 -9.06 -103.46 -83.76
CA SER A 280 -8.27 -104.69 -83.63
C SER A 280 -9.12 -105.96 -83.85
N ASP A 281 -10.35 -106.00 -83.36
CA ASP A 281 -11.29 -107.10 -83.59
C ASP A 281 -11.73 -107.16 -85.05
N ARG A 282 -11.95 -106.00 -85.68
CA ARG A 282 -12.20 -105.93 -87.13
C ARG A 282 -10.99 -106.40 -87.95
N VAL A 283 -9.77 -106.03 -87.55
CA VAL A 283 -8.53 -106.52 -88.18
C VAL A 283 -8.36 -108.03 -87.96
N ALA A 284 -8.61 -108.56 -86.76
CA ALA A 284 -8.53 -109.99 -86.48
C ALA A 284 -9.63 -110.81 -87.21
N VAL A 285 -10.82 -110.23 -87.43
CA VAL A 285 -11.84 -110.80 -88.32
C VAL A 285 -11.36 -110.78 -89.77
N HIS A 286 -10.70 -109.71 -90.20
CA HIS A 286 -10.16 -109.57 -91.55
C HIS A 286 -8.95 -110.50 -91.80
N GLU A 287 -8.11 -110.76 -90.80
CA GLU A 287 -7.03 -111.77 -90.84
C GLU A 287 -7.62 -113.18 -90.90
N ARG A 288 -8.63 -113.51 -90.07
CA ARG A 288 -9.32 -114.81 -90.16
C ARG A 288 -10.07 -115.01 -91.47
N GLN A 289 -10.52 -113.93 -92.13
CA GLN A 289 -11.04 -114.00 -93.50
C GLN A 289 -9.91 -114.16 -94.53
N SER A 290 -8.79 -113.47 -94.36
CA SER A 290 -7.59 -113.59 -95.20
C SER A 290 -6.96 -114.98 -95.15
N GLU A 291 -6.86 -115.60 -93.97
CA GLU A 291 -6.34 -116.96 -93.79
C GLU A 291 -7.26 -117.99 -94.48
N ARG A 292 -8.58 -117.87 -94.30
CA ARG A 292 -9.56 -118.71 -95.00
C ARG A 292 -9.53 -118.52 -96.52
N GLN A 293 -9.30 -117.29 -97.00
CA GLN A 293 -9.12 -117.00 -98.42
C GLN A 293 -7.79 -117.54 -98.97
N ALA A 294 -6.71 -117.54 -98.18
CA ALA A 294 -5.43 -118.13 -98.55
C ALA A 294 -5.49 -119.67 -98.61
N GLU A 295 -6.28 -120.31 -97.74
CA GLU A 295 -6.57 -121.74 -97.80
C GLU A 295 -7.49 -122.09 -98.99
N GLN A 296 -8.52 -121.29 -99.27
CA GLN A 296 -9.36 -121.45 -100.49
C GLN A 296 -8.56 -121.25 -101.78
N ALA A 297 -7.65 -120.26 -101.84
CA ALA A 297 -6.82 -120.01 -103.03
C ALA A 297 -5.88 -121.18 -103.36
N ARG A 298 -5.42 -121.94 -102.36
CA ARG A 298 -4.62 -123.16 -102.59
C ARG A 298 -5.44 -124.35 -103.09
N ALA A 299 -6.73 -124.42 -102.76
CA ALA A 299 -7.64 -125.45 -103.31
C ALA A 299 -8.14 -125.09 -104.72
N GLN A 300 -8.38 -123.80 -105.00
CA GLN A 300 -8.96 -123.34 -106.27
C GLN A 300 -7.97 -123.29 -107.43
N LEU A 301 -6.65 -123.26 -107.18
CA LEU A 301 -5.62 -123.31 -108.23
C LEU A 301 -5.58 -124.63 -109.04
N ALA A 302 -6.34 -125.65 -108.66
CA ALA A 302 -6.46 -126.92 -109.39
C ALA A 302 -7.71 -127.04 -110.29
N ASP A 303 -8.71 -126.16 -110.15
CA ASP A 303 -10.04 -126.27 -110.80
C ASP A 303 -10.38 -125.08 -111.72
N VAL A 304 -9.52 -124.04 -111.75
CA VAL A 304 -9.79 -122.77 -112.45
C VAL A 304 -9.61 -122.83 -113.97
N GLU A 305 -9.02 -123.90 -114.53
CA GLU A 305 -8.72 -123.99 -115.97
C GLU A 305 -9.96 -124.26 -116.87
N VAL A 306 -11.13 -124.56 -116.29
CA VAL A 306 -12.36 -124.89 -117.06
C VAL A 306 -13.54 -123.92 -116.78
N GLY A 307 -13.49 -123.11 -115.71
CA GLY A 307 -14.63 -122.30 -115.25
C GLY A 307 -14.72 -120.84 -115.75
N MET A 308 -13.72 -120.33 -116.49
CA MET A 308 -13.52 -118.88 -116.76
C MET A 308 -14.60 -118.16 -117.59
N GLN A 309 -15.72 -118.80 -117.94
CA GLN A 309 -16.84 -118.14 -118.63
C GLN A 309 -18.10 -117.93 -117.76
N GLY A 310 -18.14 -118.39 -116.50
CA GLY A 310 -19.21 -118.06 -115.55
C GLY A 310 -18.94 -116.82 -114.69
N ALA A 311 -17.67 -116.54 -114.37
CA ALA A 311 -17.28 -115.54 -113.36
C ALA A 311 -17.43 -114.06 -113.79
N LEU A 312 -17.76 -113.79 -115.06
CA LEU A 312 -17.89 -112.42 -115.59
C LEU A 312 -19.30 -111.82 -115.44
N GLU A 313 -20.33 -112.62 -115.16
CA GLU A 313 -21.68 -112.10 -114.88
C GLU A 313 -21.94 -111.89 -113.37
N GLU A 314 -21.30 -112.69 -112.50
CA GLU A 314 -21.48 -112.59 -111.04
C GLU A 314 -20.73 -111.39 -110.42
N THR A 315 -19.61 -110.99 -111.02
CA THR A 315 -18.80 -109.83 -110.60
C THR A 315 -19.53 -108.49 -110.79
N ALA A 316 -20.47 -108.39 -111.74
CA ALA A 316 -21.31 -107.21 -111.93
C ALA A 316 -22.38 -107.03 -110.84
N LEU A 317 -22.84 -108.13 -110.21
CA LEU A 317 -23.79 -108.11 -109.10
C LEU A 317 -23.10 -107.85 -107.74
N ALA A 318 -21.85 -108.29 -107.58
CA ALA A 318 -21.06 -108.01 -106.39
C ALA A 318 -20.77 -106.50 -106.23
N LEU A 319 -20.37 -105.82 -107.30
CA LEU A 319 -20.08 -104.37 -107.28
C LEU A 319 -21.30 -103.52 -106.88
N ARG A 320 -22.50 -103.84 -107.38
CA ARG A 320 -23.74 -103.14 -106.98
C ARG A 320 -24.14 -103.34 -105.52
N ARG A 321 -23.70 -104.44 -104.88
CA ARG A 321 -23.92 -104.68 -103.44
C ARG A 321 -22.88 -103.96 -102.58
N ALA A 322 -21.65 -103.82 -103.05
CA ALA A 322 -20.61 -103.06 -102.36
C ALA A 322 -20.94 -101.56 -102.25
N ASP A 323 -21.38 -100.93 -103.36
CA ASP A 323 -21.77 -99.51 -103.35
C ASP A 323 -22.96 -99.22 -102.41
N ALA A 324 -23.94 -100.13 -102.34
CA ALA A 324 -25.09 -99.98 -101.45
C ALA A 324 -24.71 -100.05 -99.96
N VAL A 325 -23.73 -100.88 -99.60
CA VAL A 325 -23.23 -100.99 -98.21
C VAL A 325 -22.39 -99.77 -97.84
N LEU A 326 -21.50 -99.31 -98.72
CA LEU A 326 -20.70 -98.10 -98.48
C LEU A 326 -21.57 -96.84 -98.38
N ALA A 327 -22.61 -96.71 -99.18
CA ALA A 327 -23.58 -95.62 -99.05
C ALA A 327 -24.33 -95.67 -97.71
N ALA A 328 -24.74 -96.85 -97.25
CA ALA A 328 -25.41 -97.03 -95.97
C ALA A 328 -24.50 -96.68 -94.78
N ASP A 329 -23.25 -97.12 -94.78
CA ASP A 329 -22.30 -96.81 -93.70
C ASP A 329 -21.90 -95.33 -93.66
N ILE A 330 -21.79 -94.65 -94.82
CA ILE A 330 -21.55 -93.20 -94.87
C ILE A 330 -22.75 -92.42 -94.27
N VAL A 331 -23.99 -92.83 -94.56
CA VAL A 331 -25.18 -92.23 -93.94
C VAL A 331 -25.18 -92.47 -92.43
N ARG A 332 -24.92 -93.70 -91.99
CA ARG A 332 -24.91 -94.07 -90.56
C ARG A 332 -23.81 -93.35 -89.77
N MET A 333 -22.63 -93.19 -90.36
CA MET A 333 -21.53 -92.42 -89.76
C MET A 333 -21.83 -90.91 -89.76
N GLY A 334 -22.55 -90.42 -90.78
CA GLY A 334 -23.06 -89.05 -90.84
C GLY A 334 -24.12 -88.76 -89.76
N GLU A 335 -25.05 -89.70 -89.53
CA GLU A 335 -26.05 -89.61 -88.47
C GLU A 335 -25.41 -89.66 -87.07
N ASN A 336 -24.50 -90.61 -86.82
CA ASN A 336 -23.77 -90.71 -85.55
C ASN A 336 -22.93 -89.47 -85.24
N ASN A 337 -22.26 -88.88 -86.25
CA ASN A 337 -21.57 -87.60 -86.07
C ASN A 337 -22.54 -86.44 -85.81
N ARG A 338 -23.77 -86.50 -86.34
CA ARG A 338 -24.79 -85.47 -86.14
C ARG A 338 -25.40 -85.55 -84.74
N THR A 339 -25.67 -86.75 -84.22
CA THR A 339 -26.10 -86.94 -82.82
C THR A 339 -25.02 -86.52 -81.83
N ALA A 340 -23.76 -86.95 -82.03
CA ALA A 340 -22.64 -86.52 -81.20
C ALA A 340 -22.44 -84.99 -81.21
N LEU A 341 -22.65 -84.32 -82.34
CA LEU A 341 -22.61 -82.85 -82.42
C LEU A 341 -23.82 -82.17 -81.78
N THR A 342 -25.00 -82.81 -81.71
CA THR A 342 -26.13 -82.29 -80.95
C THR A 342 -25.98 -82.51 -79.45
N GLU A 343 -25.39 -83.62 -79.02
CA GLU A 343 -25.03 -83.90 -77.62
C GLU A 343 -23.96 -82.91 -77.14
N LEU A 344 -22.87 -82.74 -77.89
CA LEU A 344 -21.85 -81.72 -77.57
C LEU A 344 -22.43 -80.29 -77.51
N ARG A 345 -23.42 -79.96 -78.35
CA ARG A 345 -24.11 -78.66 -78.29
C ARG A 345 -25.06 -78.54 -77.10
N SER A 346 -25.72 -79.63 -76.72
CA SER A 346 -26.53 -79.73 -75.49
C SER A 346 -25.65 -79.50 -74.26
N ASP A 347 -24.52 -80.19 -74.19
CA ASP A 347 -23.60 -80.13 -73.05
C ASP A 347 -22.93 -78.75 -72.97
N MET A 348 -22.51 -78.17 -74.10
CA MET A 348 -22.03 -76.78 -74.15
C MET A 348 -23.10 -75.76 -73.75
N ALA A 349 -24.38 -76.00 -74.08
CA ALA A 349 -25.49 -75.14 -73.64
C ALA A 349 -25.75 -75.27 -72.12
N ALA A 350 -25.65 -76.49 -71.57
CA ALA A 350 -25.76 -76.73 -70.14
C ALA A 350 -24.56 -76.14 -69.36
N GLU A 351 -23.33 -76.30 -69.85
CA GLU A 351 -22.11 -75.77 -69.23
C GLU A 351 -22.08 -74.23 -69.29
N THR A 352 -22.54 -73.61 -70.39
CA THR A 352 -22.69 -72.15 -70.48
C THR A 352 -23.82 -71.60 -69.59
N ALA A 353 -24.95 -72.30 -69.46
CA ALA A 353 -26.00 -71.94 -68.50
C ALA A 353 -25.50 -72.02 -67.05
N ALA A 354 -24.83 -73.11 -66.68
CA ALA A 354 -24.23 -73.27 -65.36
C ALA A 354 -23.10 -72.26 -65.07
N MET A 355 -22.33 -71.87 -66.09
CA MET A 355 -21.34 -70.80 -65.99
C MET A 355 -22.03 -69.43 -65.75
N HIS A 356 -23.11 -69.14 -66.47
CA HIS A 356 -23.87 -67.90 -66.29
C HIS A 356 -24.51 -67.82 -64.90
N GLU A 357 -25.09 -68.91 -64.40
CA GLU A 357 -25.63 -69.00 -63.04
C GLU A 357 -24.55 -68.77 -61.97
N ARG A 358 -23.34 -69.35 -62.13
CA ARG A 358 -22.18 -69.06 -61.27
C ARG A 358 -21.75 -67.59 -61.32
N HIS A 359 -21.84 -66.93 -62.48
CA HIS A 359 -21.54 -65.50 -62.60
C HIS A 359 -22.59 -64.64 -61.91
N LEU A 360 -23.88 -64.95 -62.04
CA LEU A 360 -24.96 -64.25 -61.33
C LEU A 360 -24.84 -64.44 -59.80
N ALA A 361 -24.55 -65.67 -59.34
CA ALA A 361 -24.31 -65.95 -57.93
C ALA A 361 -23.01 -65.32 -57.39
N GLY A 362 -22.02 -65.04 -58.26
CA GLY A 362 -20.83 -64.27 -57.92
C GLY A 362 -21.13 -62.77 -57.81
N ALA A 363 -21.84 -62.20 -58.79
CA ALA A 363 -22.26 -60.82 -58.80
C ALA A 363 -23.15 -60.47 -57.60
N ALA A 364 -24.07 -61.36 -57.21
CA ALA A 364 -24.90 -61.18 -56.02
C ALA A 364 -24.09 -61.12 -54.71
N ARG A 365 -22.97 -61.86 -54.60
CA ARG A 365 -22.07 -61.77 -53.43
C ARG A 365 -21.26 -60.48 -53.43
N ILE A 366 -20.81 -60.02 -54.59
CA ILE A 366 -20.10 -58.75 -54.73
C ILE A 366 -21.04 -57.59 -54.34
N ALA A 367 -22.27 -57.57 -54.85
CA ALA A 367 -23.26 -56.57 -54.47
C ALA A 367 -23.58 -56.58 -52.97
N ASN A 368 -23.66 -57.77 -52.33
CA ASN A 368 -23.87 -57.86 -50.88
C ASN A 368 -22.64 -57.35 -50.08
N ALA A 369 -21.43 -57.64 -50.54
CA ALA A 369 -20.20 -57.10 -49.96
C ALA A 369 -20.10 -55.57 -50.12
N GLU A 370 -20.52 -55.02 -51.27
CA GLU A 370 -20.60 -53.58 -51.52
C GLU A 370 -21.63 -52.90 -50.58
N THR A 371 -22.80 -53.51 -50.35
CA THR A 371 -23.77 -52.98 -49.38
C THR A 371 -23.26 -53.03 -47.94
N GLN A 372 -22.54 -54.09 -47.55
CA GLN A 372 -21.92 -54.19 -46.22
C GLN A 372 -20.79 -53.17 -46.06
N LEU A 373 -19.95 -52.98 -47.08
CA LEU A 373 -18.89 -51.96 -47.07
C LEU A 373 -19.47 -50.54 -46.99
N SER A 374 -20.57 -50.27 -47.70
CA SER A 374 -21.30 -49.00 -47.60
C SER A 374 -21.86 -48.77 -46.19
N ALA A 375 -22.44 -49.79 -45.54
CA ALA A 375 -22.96 -49.68 -44.18
C ALA A 375 -21.84 -49.45 -43.15
N VAL A 376 -20.68 -50.11 -43.30
CA VAL A 376 -19.50 -49.88 -42.45
C VAL A 376 -18.92 -48.48 -42.67
N SER A 377 -18.90 -47.99 -43.91
CA SER A 377 -18.50 -46.61 -44.24
C SER A 377 -19.41 -45.59 -43.55
N GLU A 378 -20.73 -45.79 -43.61
CA GLU A 378 -21.73 -44.90 -42.98
C GLU A 378 -21.65 -44.96 -41.44
N GLN A 379 -21.36 -46.14 -40.88
CA GLN A 379 -21.10 -46.28 -39.44
C GLN A 379 -19.78 -45.62 -39.01
N ALA A 380 -18.76 -45.59 -39.87
CA ALA A 380 -17.51 -44.89 -39.61
C ALA A 380 -17.70 -43.36 -39.65
N THR A 381 -18.40 -42.82 -40.65
CA THR A 381 -18.67 -41.37 -40.74
C THR A 381 -19.53 -40.87 -39.58
N THR A 382 -20.57 -41.62 -39.19
CA THR A 382 -21.41 -41.25 -38.04
C THR A 382 -20.65 -41.30 -36.70
N ARG A 383 -19.71 -42.23 -36.52
CA ARG A 383 -18.80 -42.23 -35.35
C ARG A 383 -17.82 -41.06 -35.38
N GLN A 384 -17.27 -40.72 -36.54
CA GLN A 384 -16.37 -39.58 -36.69
C GLN A 384 -17.10 -38.26 -36.39
N GLU A 385 -18.31 -38.05 -36.93
CA GLU A 385 -19.14 -36.89 -36.58
C GLU A 385 -19.48 -36.83 -35.08
N ALA A 386 -19.73 -37.97 -34.43
CA ALA A 386 -19.98 -38.01 -32.99
C ALA A 386 -18.74 -37.63 -32.16
N LEU A 387 -17.54 -38.04 -32.60
CA LEU A 387 -16.27 -37.63 -31.99
C LEU A 387 -16.00 -36.15 -32.21
N ASP A 388 -16.17 -35.62 -33.43
CA ASP A 388 -15.97 -34.20 -33.75
C ASP A 388 -16.93 -33.31 -32.95
N ARG A 389 -18.19 -33.72 -32.78
CA ARG A 389 -19.16 -33.02 -31.91
C ARG A 389 -18.75 -33.06 -30.44
N ARG A 390 -18.24 -34.20 -29.94
CA ARG A 390 -17.73 -34.31 -28.56
C ARG A 390 -16.50 -33.43 -28.33
N LEU A 391 -15.52 -33.47 -29.25
CA LEU A 391 -14.33 -32.63 -29.20
C LEU A 391 -14.68 -31.13 -29.30
N SER A 392 -15.62 -30.76 -30.17
CA SER A 392 -16.11 -29.38 -30.23
C SER A 392 -16.79 -28.94 -28.94
N ALA A 393 -17.54 -29.83 -28.28
CA ALA A 393 -18.21 -29.53 -27.00
C ALA A 393 -17.22 -29.39 -25.84
N THR A 394 -16.22 -30.27 -25.73
CA THR A 394 -15.17 -30.16 -24.69
C THR A 394 -14.26 -28.96 -24.93
N THR A 395 -13.93 -28.64 -26.19
CA THR A 395 -13.16 -27.44 -26.53
C THR A 395 -13.94 -26.16 -26.22
N ALA A 396 -15.27 -26.17 -26.39
CA ALA A 396 -16.12 -25.06 -25.99
C ALA A 396 -16.16 -24.90 -24.46
N SER A 397 -16.42 -25.96 -23.70
CA SER A 397 -16.45 -25.87 -22.23
C SER A 397 -15.08 -25.50 -21.62
N PHE A 398 -13.97 -25.89 -22.27
CA PHE A 398 -12.64 -25.47 -21.86
C PHE A 398 -12.37 -23.98 -22.13
N ARG A 399 -12.91 -23.41 -23.22
CA ARG A 399 -12.88 -21.95 -23.43
C ARG A 399 -13.75 -21.22 -22.41
N ASP A 400 -14.99 -21.65 -22.19
CA ASP A 400 -15.87 -21.02 -21.19
C ASP A 400 -15.24 -21.04 -19.78
N ALA A 401 -14.53 -22.12 -19.42
CA ALA A 401 -13.79 -22.22 -18.16
C ALA A 401 -12.56 -21.28 -18.12
N LEU A 402 -11.80 -21.17 -19.22
CA LEU A 402 -10.70 -20.20 -19.32
C LEU A 402 -11.19 -18.75 -19.24
N ASP A 403 -12.26 -18.41 -19.96
CA ASP A 403 -12.85 -17.08 -19.95
C ASP A 403 -13.37 -16.73 -18.54
N GLN A 404 -13.98 -17.68 -17.82
CA GLN A 404 -14.36 -17.49 -16.41
C GLN A 404 -13.15 -17.24 -15.50
N VAL A 405 -12.06 -17.98 -15.67
CA VAL A 405 -10.81 -17.76 -14.92
C VAL A 405 -10.23 -16.38 -15.23
N ASP A 406 -10.19 -15.96 -16.50
CA ASP A 406 -9.65 -14.67 -16.92
C ASP A 406 -10.51 -13.50 -16.41
N THR A 407 -11.84 -13.64 -16.39
CA THR A 407 -12.73 -12.66 -15.72
C THR A 407 -12.50 -12.61 -14.21
N THR A 408 -12.35 -13.76 -13.54
CA THR A 408 -12.14 -13.81 -12.09
C THR A 408 -10.79 -13.18 -11.70
N ILE A 409 -9.75 -13.46 -12.48
CA ILE A 409 -8.42 -12.87 -12.31
C ILE A 409 -8.48 -11.35 -12.55
N SER A 410 -9.16 -10.90 -13.60
CA SER A 410 -9.34 -9.47 -13.89
C SER A 410 -10.09 -8.74 -12.78
N GLU A 411 -11.20 -9.30 -12.28
CA GLU A 411 -11.94 -8.73 -11.15
C GLU A 411 -11.11 -8.66 -9.85
N GLN A 412 -10.26 -9.66 -9.60
CA GLN A 412 -9.33 -9.63 -8.46
C GLN A 412 -8.21 -8.59 -8.64
N PHE A 413 -7.69 -8.40 -9.86
CA PHE A 413 -6.73 -7.34 -10.15
C PHE A 413 -7.36 -5.94 -10.01
N ASP A 414 -8.58 -5.72 -10.51
CA ASP A 414 -9.29 -4.45 -10.36
C ASP A 414 -9.62 -4.17 -8.89
N ALA A 415 -10.07 -5.18 -8.13
CA ALA A 415 -10.35 -5.04 -6.70
C ALA A 415 -9.08 -4.77 -5.86
N THR A 416 -7.94 -5.35 -6.23
CA THR A 416 -6.65 -5.08 -5.56
C THR A 416 -6.05 -3.74 -5.96
N ALA A 417 -6.21 -3.33 -7.22
CA ALA A 417 -5.85 -1.99 -7.68
C ALA A 417 -6.67 -0.90 -6.97
N LEU A 418 -7.99 -1.09 -6.82
CA LEU A 418 -8.85 -0.20 -6.03
C LEU A 418 -8.36 -0.06 -4.59
N ARG A 419 -8.15 -1.17 -3.87
CA ARG A 419 -7.61 -1.14 -2.49
C ARG A 419 -6.24 -0.47 -2.41
N ALA A 420 -5.36 -0.66 -3.41
CA ALA A 420 -4.08 0.03 -3.46
C ALA A 420 -4.27 1.55 -3.60
N THR A 421 -5.17 2.01 -4.47
CA THR A 421 -5.47 3.44 -4.61
C THR A 421 -6.16 4.05 -3.39
N GLU A 422 -7.00 3.29 -2.67
CA GLU A 422 -7.57 3.70 -1.38
C GLU A 422 -6.47 3.86 -0.32
N LEU A 423 -5.57 2.88 -0.18
CA LEU A 423 -4.42 2.96 0.72
C LEU A 423 -3.47 4.12 0.39
N GLU A 424 -3.23 4.41 -0.89
CA GLU A 424 -2.46 5.59 -1.30
C GLU A 424 -3.16 6.91 -0.92
N GLN A 425 -4.49 6.98 -1.05
CA GLN A 425 -5.28 8.14 -0.63
C GLN A 425 -5.25 8.33 0.90
N ASP A 426 -5.37 7.24 1.66
CA ASP A 426 -5.27 7.26 3.12
C ASP A 426 -3.87 7.66 3.60
N ILE A 427 -2.80 7.11 3.01
CA ILE A 427 -1.42 7.53 3.30
C ILE A 427 -1.23 9.02 2.94
N ALA A 428 -1.77 9.48 1.81
CA ALA A 428 -1.72 10.89 1.42
C ALA A 428 -2.57 11.78 2.34
N HIS A 429 -3.65 11.28 2.93
CA HIS A 429 -4.43 11.98 3.94
C HIS A 429 -3.65 12.07 5.25
N VAL A 430 -3.19 10.94 5.80
CA VAL A 430 -2.38 10.87 7.04
C VAL A 430 -1.13 11.75 6.95
N ARG A 431 -0.41 11.77 5.81
CA ARG A 431 0.73 12.68 5.60
C ARG A 431 0.35 14.15 5.64
N ARG A 432 -0.81 14.54 5.09
CA ARG A 432 -1.31 15.92 5.16
C ARG A 432 -1.74 16.30 6.57
N THR A 433 -2.40 15.39 7.29
CA THR A 433 -2.84 15.62 8.68
C THR A 433 -1.65 15.72 9.63
N LEU A 434 -0.66 14.82 9.51
CA LEU A 434 0.60 14.89 10.26
C LEU A 434 1.38 16.17 9.93
N GLY A 435 1.49 16.55 8.66
CA GLY A 435 2.13 17.82 8.27
C GLY A 435 1.43 19.05 8.85
N ALA A 436 0.10 19.04 8.91
CA ALA A 436 -0.67 20.12 9.53
C ALA A 436 -0.47 20.19 11.05
N GLU A 437 -0.45 19.05 11.75
CA GLU A 437 -0.19 19.01 13.20
C GLU A 437 1.27 19.34 13.54
N ILE A 438 2.25 18.92 12.73
CA ILE A 438 3.66 19.35 12.87
C ILE A 438 3.76 20.86 12.75
N ASN A 439 3.24 21.45 11.67
CA ASN A 439 3.25 22.91 11.48
C ASN A 439 2.53 23.65 12.63
N ARG A 440 1.47 23.05 13.20
CA ARG A 440 0.74 23.61 14.34
C ARG A 440 1.57 23.56 15.62
N VAL A 441 2.22 22.43 15.90
CA VAL A 441 3.11 22.27 17.05
C VAL A 441 4.30 23.22 16.93
N GLU A 442 4.93 23.32 15.75
CA GLU A 442 6.01 24.27 15.47
C GLU A 442 5.56 25.73 15.65
N ALA A 443 4.38 26.11 15.16
CA ALA A 443 3.84 27.45 15.39
C ALA A 443 3.57 27.73 16.88
N CYS A 444 3.05 26.74 17.64
CA CYS A 444 2.84 26.86 19.08
C CYS A 444 4.14 26.94 19.87
N THR A 445 5.18 26.16 19.52
CA THR A 445 6.48 26.20 20.20
C THR A 445 7.24 27.48 19.88
N LEU A 446 7.21 27.96 18.63
CA LEU A 446 7.76 29.27 18.25
C LEU A 446 7.07 30.41 19.00
N ALA A 447 5.73 30.42 19.08
CA ALA A 447 5.00 31.43 19.84
C ALA A 447 5.30 31.37 21.35
N ALA A 448 5.49 30.17 21.92
CA ALA A 448 5.88 30.01 23.32
C ALA A 448 7.32 30.50 23.59
N LEU A 449 8.26 30.24 22.68
CA LEU A 449 9.64 30.71 22.76
C LEU A 449 9.73 32.23 22.58
N GLU A 450 8.96 32.80 21.64
CA GLU A 450 8.88 34.25 21.44
C GLU A 450 8.30 34.94 22.67
N LYS A 451 7.20 34.41 23.24
CA LYS A 451 6.67 34.91 24.51
C LYS A 451 7.71 34.81 25.64
N GLN A 452 8.42 33.69 25.78
CA GLN A 452 9.46 33.55 26.81
C GLN A 452 10.61 34.55 26.61
N ALA A 453 10.95 34.90 25.37
CA ALA A 453 11.93 35.95 25.07
C ALA A 453 11.41 37.35 25.44
N GLN A 454 10.14 37.65 25.14
CA GLN A 454 9.48 38.90 25.54
C GLN A 454 9.36 39.03 27.07
N ASP A 455 8.97 37.96 27.77
CA ASP A 455 8.87 37.92 29.23
C ASP A 455 10.25 38.12 29.90
N ARG A 456 11.33 37.57 29.32
CA ARG A 456 12.71 37.84 29.76
C ARG A 456 13.09 39.30 29.55
N LEU A 457 12.87 39.87 28.36
CA LEU A 457 13.17 41.28 28.07
C LEU A 457 12.40 42.23 29.01
N ALA A 458 11.12 41.94 29.29
CA ALA A 458 10.32 42.70 30.25
C ALA A 458 10.85 42.59 31.69
N GLY A 459 11.34 41.41 32.09
CA GLY A 459 12.02 41.19 33.36
C GLY A 459 13.35 41.95 33.46
N ASP A 460 14.18 41.88 32.44
CA ASP A 460 15.46 42.59 32.36
C ASP A 460 15.25 44.11 32.40
N GLU A 461 14.28 44.64 31.64
CA GLU A 461 13.90 46.06 31.75
C GLU A 461 13.37 46.42 33.15
N ALA A 462 12.59 45.57 33.79
CA ALA A 462 12.10 45.81 35.14
C ALA A 462 13.26 45.87 36.16
N THR A 463 14.25 44.97 36.05
CA THR A 463 15.44 44.98 36.92
C THR A 463 16.36 46.18 36.64
N HIS A 464 16.52 46.58 35.37
CA HIS A 464 17.24 47.81 35.04
C HIS A 464 16.55 49.05 35.64
N ARG A 465 15.22 49.17 35.51
CA ARG A 465 14.45 50.28 36.11
C ARG A 465 14.52 50.30 37.64
N THR A 466 14.61 49.15 38.32
CA THR A 466 14.79 49.13 39.78
C THR A 466 16.22 49.47 40.18
N ALA A 467 17.22 49.01 39.43
CA ALA A 467 18.63 49.39 39.62
C ALA A 467 18.85 50.90 39.41
N ASP A 468 18.28 51.49 38.36
CA ASP A 468 18.37 52.94 38.11
C ASP A 468 17.68 53.76 39.20
N LYS A 469 16.53 53.32 39.71
CA LYS A 469 15.87 53.94 40.88
C LYS A 469 16.74 53.87 42.13
N HIS A 470 17.44 52.75 42.38
CA HIS A 470 18.38 52.63 43.49
C HIS A 470 19.61 53.53 43.29
N ALA A 471 20.18 53.58 42.09
CA ALA A 471 21.30 54.46 41.77
C ALA A 471 20.93 55.94 41.91
N ALA A 472 19.74 56.35 41.45
CA ALA A 472 19.23 57.71 41.63
C ALA A 472 19.01 58.04 43.12
N SER A 473 18.39 57.13 43.89
CA SER A 473 18.21 57.28 45.34
C SER A 473 19.54 57.42 46.08
N MET A 474 20.54 56.59 45.75
CA MET A 474 21.89 56.69 46.32
C MET A 474 22.58 58.00 45.97
N ARG A 475 22.46 58.49 44.72
CA ARG A 475 23.00 59.81 44.32
C ARG A 475 22.38 60.94 45.15
N VAL A 476 21.05 60.97 45.27
CA VAL A 476 20.35 61.99 46.09
C VAL A 476 20.78 61.93 47.56
N ALA A 477 20.93 60.74 48.14
CA ALA A 477 21.41 60.59 49.51
C ALA A 477 22.87 61.07 49.69
N ILE A 478 23.74 60.85 48.69
CA ILE A 478 25.12 61.35 48.70
C ILE A 478 25.15 62.88 48.57
N GLU A 479 24.32 63.46 47.71
CA GLU A 479 24.22 64.92 47.54
C GLU A 479 23.71 65.59 48.83
N ASP A 480 22.69 65.03 49.49
CA ASP A 480 22.18 65.52 50.79
C ASP A 480 23.24 65.42 51.91
N MET A 481 23.98 64.31 51.99
CA MET A 481 25.10 64.18 52.92
C MET A 481 26.20 65.23 52.66
N ARG A 482 26.52 65.51 51.38
CA ARG A 482 27.49 66.57 51.01
C ARG A 482 27.00 67.95 51.40
N ALA A 483 25.76 68.29 51.07
CA ALA A 483 25.16 69.60 51.41
C ALA A 483 25.18 69.84 52.94
N ARG A 484 24.80 68.85 53.74
CA ARG A 484 24.86 68.93 55.22
C ARG A 484 26.29 69.09 55.75
N LEU A 485 27.27 68.44 55.13
CA LEU A 485 28.69 68.61 55.51
C LEU A 485 29.21 70.01 55.13
N GLU A 486 28.81 70.55 53.99
CA GLU A 486 29.16 71.92 53.60
C GLU A 486 28.50 72.97 54.50
N GLU A 487 27.25 72.77 54.92
CA GLU A 487 26.56 73.61 55.92
C GLU A 487 27.26 73.56 57.28
N GLN A 488 27.69 72.37 57.74
CA GLN A 488 28.47 72.22 58.97
C GLN A 488 29.85 72.89 58.86
N MET A 489 30.54 72.78 57.72
CA MET A 489 31.84 73.42 57.50
C MET A 489 31.74 74.94 57.35
N THR A 490 30.67 75.46 56.76
CA THR A 490 30.45 76.92 56.65
C THR A 490 30.07 77.54 58.00
N THR A 491 29.21 76.88 58.79
CA THR A 491 28.89 77.31 60.16
C THR A 491 30.11 77.27 61.10
N LEU A 492 30.94 76.21 61.04
CA LEU A 492 32.21 76.15 61.78
C LEU A 492 33.19 77.26 61.37
N ARG A 493 33.34 77.54 60.07
CA ARG A 493 34.17 78.66 59.58
C ARG A 493 33.65 80.03 60.06
N GLY A 494 32.33 80.24 60.06
CA GLY A 494 31.71 81.45 60.58
C GLY A 494 31.93 81.65 62.09
N GLN A 495 31.83 80.56 62.87
CA GLN A 495 32.17 80.58 64.30
C GLN A 495 33.66 80.89 64.52
N HIS A 496 34.55 80.32 63.72
CA HIS A 496 35.99 80.58 63.82
C HIS A 496 36.36 82.04 63.48
N ALA A 497 35.82 82.58 62.38
CA ALA A 497 36.03 83.97 61.99
C ALA A 497 35.52 84.97 63.05
N ASN A 498 34.35 84.70 63.65
CA ASN A 498 33.82 85.51 64.76
C ASN A 498 34.71 85.42 66.01
N ALA A 499 35.19 84.22 66.37
CA ALA A 499 36.13 84.05 67.48
C ALA A 499 37.45 84.80 67.23
N GLN A 500 37.98 84.77 66.00
CA GLN A 500 39.20 85.49 65.63
C GLN A 500 39.01 87.02 65.69
N ALA A 501 37.92 87.55 65.13
CA ALA A 501 37.61 88.99 65.19
C ALA A 501 37.48 89.51 66.63
N ARG A 502 36.95 88.70 67.56
CA ARG A 502 36.89 89.04 68.99
C ARG A 502 38.26 88.99 69.67
N LEU A 503 39.14 88.05 69.29
CA LEU A 503 40.54 88.04 69.75
C LEU A 503 41.32 89.26 69.24
N GLU A 504 41.09 89.68 67.99
CA GLU A 504 41.67 90.89 67.42
C GLU A 504 41.17 92.16 68.14
N TYR A 505 39.88 92.22 68.48
CA TYR A 505 39.32 93.30 69.31
C TYR A 505 39.93 93.34 70.72
N VAL A 506 40.09 92.20 71.39
CA VAL A 506 40.74 92.10 72.71
C VAL A 506 42.22 92.51 72.63
N ASN A 507 42.94 92.10 71.58
CA ASN A 507 44.32 92.52 71.35
C ASN A 507 44.43 94.04 71.09
N ALA A 508 43.48 94.63 70.37
CA ALA A 508 43.43 96.08 70.17
C ALA A 508 43.13 96.82 71.49
N ALA A 509 42.20 96.32 72.30
CA ALA A 509 41.87 96.87 73.62
C ALA A 509 43.01 96.72 74.65
N LEU A 510 43.89 95.72 74.47
CA LEU A 510 45.12 95.54 75.26
C LEU A 510 46.28 96.43 74.80
N ALA A 511 46.21 97.01 73.59
CA ALA A 511 47.25 97.87 73.03
C ALA A 511 47.07 99.37 73.36
N ASP A 512 45.90 99.77 73.87
CA ASP A 512 45.60 101.14 74.28
C ASP A 512 45.69 101.24 75.82
N ASP A 513 46.64 102.06 76.32
CA ASP A 513 47.08 102.11 77.73
C ASP A 513 46.01 102.70 78.71
N GLY A 514 44.88 102.01 78.84
CA GLY A 514 43.86 102.23 79.87
C GLY A 514 44.25 101.64 81.24
N PRO A 515 43.63 102.08 82.35
CA PRO A 515 43.99 101.61 83.69
C PRO A 515 43.75 100.10 83.85
N LEU A 516 44.83 99.33 83.98
CA LEU A 516 44.86 97.86 83.92
C LEU A 516 43.80 97.13 84.77
N ALA A 517 43.31 97.72 85.86
CA ALA A 517 42.42 97.06 86.81
C ALA A 517 41.07 96.60 86.20
N THR A 518 40.46 97.37 85.30
CA THR A 518 39.20 96.98 84.63
C THR A 518 39.44 96.09 83.41
N VAL A 519 40.56 96.28 82.72
CA VAL A 519 40.96 95.39 81.61
C VAL A 519 41.25 93.98 82.13
N ILE A 520 41.91 93.84 83.29
CA ILE A 520 42.21 92.52 83.87
C ILE A 520 40.94 91.77 84.30
N SER A 521 39.91 92.43 84.84
CA SER A 521 38.66 91.73 85.20
C SER A 521 37.84 91.33 83.97
N ALA A 522 37.69 92.23 82.99
CA ALA A 522 36.98 91.93 81.74
C ALA A 522 37.69 90.85 80.92
N THR A 523 39.02 90.92 80.79
CA THR A 523 39.80 89.87 80.11
C THR A 523 39.81 88.56 80.88
N ALA A 524 39.71 88.54 82.22
CA ALA A 524 39.58 87.29 82.97
C ALA A 524 38.24 86.57 82.67
N GLU A 525 37.13 87.29 82.61
CA GLU A 525 35.83 86.71 82.23
C GLU A 525 35.76 86.34 80.75
N GLU A 526 36.31 87.17 79.84
CA GLU A 526 36.36 86.82 78.42
C GLU A 526 37.33 85.67 78.13
N VAL A 527 38.47 85.56 78.84
CA VAL A 527 39.36 84.39 78.76
C VAL A 527 38.70 83.15 79.35
N ALA A 528 37.90 83.27 80.42
CA ALA A 528 37.10 82.14 80.92
C ALA A 528 36.01 81.73 79.91
N SER A 529 35.33 82.68 79.27
CA SER A 529 34.33 82.45 78.22
C SER A 529 34.95 81.80 76.98
N LEU A 530 36.07 82.33 76.49
CA LEU A 530 36.85 81.78 75.39
C LEU A 530 37.39 80.39 75.73
N ARG A 531 37.87 80.15 76.96
CA ARG A 531 38.32 78.82 77.39
C ARG A 531 37.17 77.82 77.42
N THR A 532 35.99 78.20 77.91
CA THR A 532 34.79 77.35 77.86
C THR A 532 34.33 77.08 76.42
N ARG A 533 34.38 78.08 75.54
CA ARG A 533 34.08 77.89 74.10
C ARG A 533 35.12 77.07 73.36
N VAL A 534 36.41 77.23 73.62
CA VAL A 534 37.48 76.39 73.05
C VAL A 534 37.36 74.95 73.54
N LEU A 535 37.01 74.72 74.81
CA LEU A 535 36.67 73.38 75.31
C LEU A 535 35.39 72.82 74.66
N GLY A 536 34.40 73.67 74.36
CA GLY A 536 33.22 73.30 73.58
C GLY A 536 33.55 72.90 72.13
N ILE A 537 34.40 73.68 71.45
CA ILE A 537 34.89 73.37 70.10
C ILE A 537 35.73 72.09 70.11
N GLN A 538 36.60 71.88 71.10
CA GLN A 538 37.35 70.63 71.28
C GLN A 538 36.44 69.43 71.63
N GLY A 539 35.28 69.69 72.24
CA GLY A 539 34.21 68.70 72.43
C GLY A 539 33.51 68.34 71.13
N ALA A 540 33.17 69.34 70.31
CA ALA A 540 32.60 69.17 68.98
C ALA A 540 33.57 68.47 68.02
N ASP A 541 34.85 68.85 68.00
CA ASP A 541 35.90 68.16 67.26
C ASP A 541 36.00 66.69 67.67
N ARG A 542 35.92 66.38 68.98
CA ARG A 542 35.90 64.99 69.46
C ARG A 542 34.66 64.22 68.99
N ASP A 543 33.47 64.83 69.02
CA ASP A 543 32.25 64.17 68.54
C ASP A 543 32.27 63.99 67.01
N VAL A 544 32.83 64.95 66.25
CA VAL A 544 33.11 64.78 64.82
C VAL A 544 34.11 63.65 64.58
N LEU A 545 35.18 63.55 65.37
CA LEU A 545 36.17 62.46 65.29
C LEU A 545 35.59 61.09 65.63
N ASP A 546 34.70 61.02 66.63
CA ASP A 546 33.99 59.79 66.99
C ASP A 546 32.89 59.43 65.98
N ARG A 547 32.27 60.41 65.31
CA ARG A 547 31.38 60.18 64.16
C ARG A 547 32.17 59.71 62.93
N LEU A 548 33.35 60.27 62.68
CA LEU A 548 34.28 59.81 61.65
C LEU A 548 34.71 58.36 61.90
N LYS A 549 35.12 58.02 63.12
CA LYS A 549 35.41 56.63 63.51
C LYS A 549 34.20 55.70 63.39
N LYS A 550 33.00 56.15 63.74
CA LYS A 550 31.77 55.36 63.53
C LYS A 550 31.47 55.14 62.04
N LEU A 551 31.79 56.12 61.19
CA LEU A 551 31.69 55.97 59.73
C LEU A 551 32.78 55.05 59.19
N GLU A 552 34.04 55.12 59.66
CA GLU A 552 35.09 54.15 59.32
C GLU A 552 34.76 52.73 59.80
N VAL A 553 34.17 52.57 60.99
CA VAL A 553 33.70 51.28 61.50
C VAL A 553 32.52 50.76 60.67
N ASN A 554 31.62 51.63 60.22
CA ASN A 554 30.56 51.23 59.30
C ASN A 554 31.09 50.89 57.90
N ASP A 555 32.09 51.62 57.38
CA ASP A 555 32.71 51.36 56.08
C ASP A 555 33.53 50.05 56.09
N THR A 556 34.24 49.78 57.18
CA THR A 556 34.91 48.49 57.41
C THR A 556 33.93 47.34 57.64
N ASN A 557 32.76 47.60 58.24
CA ASN A 557 31.68 46.62 58.31
C ASN A 557 31.01 46.38 56.95
N THR A 558 30.80 47.40 56.11
CA THR A 558 30.20 47.25 54.77
C THR A 558 31.17 46.61 53.77
N THR A 559 32.45 46.95 53.82
CA THR A 559 33.48 46.21 53.08
C THR A 559 33.68 44.80 53.64
N GLY A 560 33.50 44.60 54.95
CA GLY A 560 33.44 43.29 55.60
C GLY A 560 32.28 42.43 55.09
N THR A 561 31.06 42.96 55.01
CA THR A 561 29.89 42.24 54.47
C THR A 561 29.96 42.04 52.97
N LEU A 562 30.51 42.98 52.19
CA LEU A 562 30.80 42.78 50.77
C LEU A 562 31.87 41.70 50.54
N ASN A 563 32.90 41.62 51.39
CA ASN A 563 33.88 40.54 51.34
C ASN A 563 33.28 39.21 51.80
N ALA A 564 32.40 39.19 52.80
CA ALA A 564 31.66 37.99 53.19
C ALA A 564 30.76 37.50 52.05
N LEU A 565 29.95 38.37 51.44
CA LEU A 565 29.14 38.07 50.25
C LEU A 565 30.00 37.58 49.07
N ARG A 566 31.21 38.14 48.89
CA ARG A 566 32.16 37.70 47.85
C ARG A 566 32.76 36.32 48.16
N VAL A 567 32.99 36.00 49.43
CA VAL A 567 33.42 34.67 49.89
C VAL A 567 32.27 33.67 49.77
N ASP A 568 31.04 34.05 50.09
CA ASP A 568 29.84 33.22 49.93
C ASP A 568 29.53 32.96 48.45
N LEU A 569 29.63 33.98 47.58
CA LEU A 569 29.58 33.82 46.12
C LEU A 569 30.72 32.92 45.61
N GLY A 570 31.93 33.05 46.17
CA GLY A 570 33.06 32.16 45.88
C GLY A 570 32.80 30.72 46.33
N ALA A 571 32.17 30.52 47.49
CA ALA A 571 31.79 29.23 48.03
C ALA A 571 30.64 28.60 47.23
N MET A 572 29.65 29.38 46.79
CA MET A 572 28.60 28.93 45.88
C MET A 572 29.16 28.57 44.51
N ALA A 573 30.07 29.37 43.95
CA ALA A 573 30.77 29.07 42.71
C ALA A 573 31.67 27.82 42.83
N ALA A 574 32.28 27.58 43.99
CA ALA A 574 33.02 26.34 44.29
C ALA A 574 32.10 25.14 44.59
N GLN A 575 30.86 25.37 45.04
CA GLN A 575 29.84 24.33 45.18
C GLN A 575 29.15 23.99 43.85
N ALA A 576 29.13 24.89 42.87
CA ALA A 576 28.57 24.63 41.54
C ALA A 576 29.10 23.33 40.89
N PRO A 577 30.43 23.06 40.81
CA PRO A 577 30.92 21.78 40.29
C PRO A 577 30.48 20.57 41.14
N ALA A 578 30.35 20.71 42.46
CA ALA A 578 29.85 19.65 43.33
C ALA A 578 28.34 19.41 43.19
N GLN A 579 27.56 20.45 42.83
CA GLN A 579 26.15 20.30 42.46
C GLN A 579 25.99 19.70 41.06
N ILE A 580 26.86 20.06 40.11
CA ILE A 580 26.93 19.41 38.79
C ILE A 580 27.29 17.92 38.94
N GLU A 581 28.22 17.56 39.83
CA GLU A 581 28.54 16.15 40.10
C GLU A 581 27.39 15.40 40.80
N ARG A 582 26.60 16.08 41.65
CA ARG A 582 25.36 15.52 42.23
C ARG A 582 24.26 15.37 41.19
N LEU A 583 24.10 16.33 40.27
CA LEU A 583 23.16 16.25 39.15
C LEU A 583 23.55 15.12 38.20
N ALA A 584 24.83 14.98 37.83
CA ALA A 584 25.31 13.86 37.03
C ALA A 584 25.09 12.50 37.73
N LYS A 585 25.26 12.41 39.06
CA LYS A 585 24.92 11.19 39.83
C LYS A 585 23.41 10.93 39.89
N LEU A 586 22.59 11.98 39.93
CA LEU A 586 21.14 11.86 39.84
C LEU A 586 20.70 11.43 38.43
N GLU A 587 21.27 12.01 37.37
CA GLU A 587 21.06 11.59 35.98
C GLU A 587 21.43 10.12 35.77
N VAL A 588 22.57 9.66 36.30
CA VAL A 588 22.94 8.23 36.28
C VAL A 588 21.92 7.39 37.06
N SER A 589 21.50 7.80 38.26
CA SER A 589 20.49 7.04 39.02
C SER A 589 19.09 7.04 38.37
N ILE A 590 18.75 8.09 37.61
CA ILE A 590 17.52 8.19 36.82
C ILE A 590 17.64 7.35 35.54
N ALA A 591 18.83 7.28 34.94
CA ALA A 591 19.13 6.38 33.83
C ALA A 591 19.03 4.91 34.26
N ASP A 592 19.58 4.55 35.42
CA ASP A 592 19.44 3.21 36.00
C ASP A 592 17.97 2.89 36.33
N LEU A 593 17.23 3.82 36.94
CA LEU A 593 15.78 3.66 37.18
C LEU A 593 14.98 3.51 35.88
N ARG A 594 15.32 4.26 34.82
CA ARG A 594 14.71 4.11 33.49
C ARG A 594 15.11 2.78 32.84
N LEU A 595 16.34 2.30 33.05
CA LEU A 595 16.79 1.00 32.56
C LEU A 595 16.06 -0.14 33.26
N ASP A 596 15.88 -0.08 34.58
CA ASP A 596 15.08 -1.04 35.36
C ASP A 596 13.60 -0.97 34.98
N GLN A 597 13.03 0.21 34.73
CA GLN A 597 11.66 0.35 34.23
C GLN A 597 11.51 -0.25 32.83
N LEU A 598 12.47 -0.04 31.93
CA LEU A 598 12.50 -0.65 30.59
C LEU A 598 12.70 -2.17 30.67
N ALA A 599 13.55 -2.68 31.58
CA ALA A 599 13.75 -4.11 31.79
C ALA A 599 12.49 -4.80 32.35
N ASN A 600 11.80 -4.14 33.29
CA ASN A 600 10.53 -4.62 33.84
C ASN A 600 9.39 -4.54 32.81
N ALA A 601 9.32 -3.46 32.01
CA ALA A 601 8.35 -3.32 30.93
C ALA A 601 8.60 -4.35 29.81
N ALA A 602 9.86 -4.60 29.43
CA ALA A 602 10.23 -5.65 28.50
C ALA A 602 9.88 -7.05 29.06
N SER A 603 10.11 -7.30 30.35
CA SER A 603 9.75 -8.57 30.98
C SER A 603 8.23 -8.80 31.03
N ALA A 604 7.46 -7.76 31.35
CA ALA A 604 5.99 -7.80 31.31
C ALA A 604 5.47 -7.97 29.87
N GLN A 605 6.12 -7.34 28.88
CA GLN A 605 5.75 -7.49 27.48
C GLN A 605 6.12 -8.87 26.93
N ILE A 606 7.25 -9.46 27.30
CA ILE A 606 7.61 -10.85 26.96
C ILE A 606 6.60 -11.83 27.56
N ALA A 607 6.09 -11.58 28.78
CA ALA A 607 5.02 -12.39 29.36
C ALA A 607 3.69 -12.26 28.58
N ALA A 608 3.31 -11.05 28.18
CA ALA A 608 2.12 -10.80 27.36
C ALA A 608 2.25 -11.37 25.94
N GLU A 609 3.45 -11.32 25.34
CA GLU A 609 3.76 -11.92 24.04
C GLU A 609 3.77 -13.45 24.12
N ALA A 610 4.22 -14.04 25.23
CA ALA A 610 4.10 -15.49 25.48
C ALA A 610 2.64 -15.93 25.65
N GLU A 611 1.79 -15.14 26.32
CA GLU A 611 0.35 -15.40 26.43
C GLU A 611 -0.36 -15.24 25.07
N ALA A 612 0.02 -14.22 24.28
CA ALA A 612 -0.46 -14.03 22.91
C ALA A 612 -0.03 -15.17 21.98
N LEU A 613 1.22 -15.64 22.07
CA LEU A 613 1.73 -16.81 21.34
C LEU A 613 0.97 -18.08 21.74
N ALA A 614 0.69 -18.30 23.03
CA ALA A 614 -0.13 -19.42 23.48
C ALA A 614 -1.56 -19.34 22.93
N ALA A 615 -2.16 -18.14 22.88
CA ALA A 615 -3.49 -17.92 22.29
C ALA A 615 -3.51 -18.11 20.76
N VAL A 616 -2.45 -17.70 20.05
CA VAL A 616 -2.28 -17.96 18.62
C VAL A 616 -2.09 -19.46 18.37
N GLN A 617 -1.25 -20.14 19.15
CA GLN A 617 -1.00 -21.57 19.02
C GLN A 617 -2.26 -22.40 19.31
N ALA A 618 -3.10 -21.98 20.29
CA ALA A 618 -4.42 -22.56 20.53
C ALA A 618 -5.43 -22.30 19.39
N ARG A 619 -5.32 -21.17 18.70
CA ARG A 619 -6.13 -20.90 17.49
C ARG A 619 -5.66 -21.70 16.29
N VAL A 620 -4.35 -21.88 16.12
CA VAL A 620 -3.77 -22.72 15.06
C VAL A 620 -4.19 -24.17 15.26
N THR A 621 -4.04 -24.75 16.45
CA THR A 621 -4.52 -26.12 16.71
C THR A 621 -6.02 -26.27 16.50
N ASN A 622 -6.84 -25.28 16.87
CA ASN A 622 -8.28 -25.35 16.58
C ASN A 622 -8.63 -25.19 15.09
N ILE A 623 -7.78 -24.53 14.29
CA ILE A 623 -7.91 -24.49 12.82
C ILE A 623 -7.47 -25.83 12.21
N GLU A 624 -6.36 -26.42 12.69
CA GLU A 624 -5.88 -27.74 12.29
C GLU A 624 -6.92 -28.83 12.60
N GLU A 625 -7.55 -28.81 13.79
CA GLU A 625 -8.67 -29.69 14.15
C GLU A 625 -9.86 -29.52 13.18
N ARG A 626 -10.25 -28.28 12.86
CA ARG A 626 -11.34 -28.02 11.89
C ARG A 626 -11.00 -28.45 10.48
N GLN A 627 -9.73 -28.31 10.06
CA GLN A 627 -9.25 -28.77 8.77
C GLN A 627 -9.22 -30.30 8.71
N ALA A 628 -8.77 -30.98 9.77
CA ALA A 628 -8.82 -32.42 9.89
C ALA A 628 -10.27 -32.93 9.86
N ASP A 629 -11.20 -32.29 10.59
CA ASP A 629 -12.64 -32.57 10.53
C ASP A 629 -13.23 -32.38 9.12
N ALA A 630 -12.84 -31.30 8.42
CA ALA A 630 -13.29 -31.03 7.06
C ALA A 630 -12.74 -32.06 6.07
N LEU A 631 -11.48 -32.45 6.18
CA LEU A 631 -10.85 -33.51 5.39
C LEU A 631 -11.48 -34.88 5.69
N HIS A 632 -11.81 -35.18 6.95
CA HIS A 632 -12.54 -36.40 7.30
C HIS A 632 -13.97 -36.42 6.74
N ARG A 633 -14.69 -35.29 6.74
CA ARG A 633 -15.99 -35.18 6.06
C ARG A 633 -15.87 -35.36 4.56
N LEU A 634 -14.92 -34.68 3.92
CA LEU A 634 -14.68 -34.77 2.47
C LEU A 634 -14.24 -36.20 2.07
N SER A 635 -13.42 -36.87 2.88
CA SER A 635 -13.07 -38.29 2.69
C SER A 635 -14.28 -39.22 2.85
N ASN A 636 -15.18 -38.94 3.80
CA ASN A 636 -16.43 -39.67 3.98
C ASN A 636 -17.42 -39.41 2.81
N GLU A 637 -17.46 -38.19 2.29
CA GLU A 637 -18.27 -37.82 1.12
C GLU A 637 -17.74 -38.46 -0.16
N ILE A 638 -16.41 -38.48 -0.37
CA ILE A 638 -15.77 -39.21 -1.48
C ILE A 638 -16.06 -40.71 -1.38
N THR A 639 -15.91 -41.33 -0.20
CA THR A 639 -16.19 -42.77 -0.06
C THR A 639 -17.67 -43.11 -0.22
N GLN A 640 -18.59 -42.23 0.19
CA GLN A 640 -20.02 -42.36 -0.13
C GLN A 640 -20.30 -42.18 -1.63
N PHE A 641 -19.66 -41.22 -2.29
CA PHE A 641 -19.78 -40.99 -3.74
C PHE A 641 -19.24 -42.16 -4.56
N VAL A 642 -18.10 -42.74 -4.16
CA VAL A 642 -17.56 -43.97 -4.77
C VAL A 642 -18.54 -45.12 -4.57
N ALA A 643 -19.00 -45.37 -3.34
CA ALA A 643 -19.95 -46.46 -3.07
C ALA A 643 -21.31 -46.29 -3.82
N GLU A 644 -21.77 -45.05 -4.01
CA GLU A 644 -22.98 -44.77 -4.80
C GLU A 644 -22.73 -44.90 -6.30
N ASN A 645 -21.55 -44.54 -6.82
CA ASN A 645 -21.20 -44.79 -8.21
C ASN A 645 -20.97 -46.28 -8.49
N ASP A 646 -20.33 -47.03 -7.60
CA ASP A 646 -20.24 -48.49 -7.67
C ASP A 646 -21.64 -49.10 -7.69
N ARG A 647 -22.56 -48.60 -6.85
CA ARG A 647 -23.95 -49.04 -6.84
C ARG A 647 -24.69 -48.70 -8.15
N ARG A 648 -24.46 -47.53 -8.72
CA ARG A 648 -25.03 -47.13 -10.02
C ARG A 648 -24.41 -47.91 -11.17
N LEU A 649 -23.13 -48.25 -11.09
CA LEU A 649 -22.43 -49.11 -12.04
C LEU A 649 -22.98 -50.53 -11.98
N SER A 650 -23.09 -51.12 -10.78
CA SER A 650 -23.72 -52.43 -10.59
C SER A 650 -25.19 -52.45 -11.02
N LEU A 651 -25.96 -51.36 -10.81
CA LEU A 651 -27.32 -51.24 -11.35
C LEU A 651 -27.35 -51.17 -12.89
N LEU A 652 -26.35 -50.54 -13.52
CA LEU A 652 -26.20 -50.54 -14.98
C LEU A 652 -25.80 -51.93 -15.48
N GLU A 653 -24.84 -52.60 -14.84
CA GLU A 653 -24.41 -53.97 -15.15
C GLU A 653 -25.52 -55.01 -14.97
N GLU A 654 -26.34 -54.90 -13.91
CA GLU A 654 -27.55 -55.72 -13.72
C GLU A 654 -28.64 -55.41 -14.77
N THR A 655 -28.69 -54.17 -15.29
CA THR A 655 -29.64 -53.78 -16.34
C THR A 655 -29.21 -54.28 -17.72
N ASP A 656 -27.91 -54.33 -18.02
CA ASP A 656 -27.39 -54.52 -19.39
C ASP A 656 -27.10 -55.96 -19.84
N VAL A 657 -27.40 -56.99 -19.03
CA VAL A 657 -27.39 -58.39 -19.52
C VAL A 657 -28.78 -58.87 -19.97
N PHE A 658 -29.86 -58.45 -19.31
CA PHE A 658 -31.22 -58.89 -19.64
C PHE A 658 -31.98 -57.96 -20.60
N ALA A 659 -31.71 -56.64 -20.59
CA ALA A 659 -32.38 -55.70 -21.50
C ALA A 659 -31.89 -55.80 -22.96
N ILE A 660 -30.59 -56.05 -23.16
CA ILE A 660 -29.98 -56.18 -24.50
C ILE A 660 -30.21 -57.58 -25.12
N ALA A 661 -30.42 -58.62 -24.30
CA ALA A 661 -30.70 -59.97 -24.80
C ALA A 661 -32.12 -60.13 -25.39
N ALA A 662 -33.11 -59.36 -24.91
CA ALA A 662 -34.49 -59.42 -25.38
C ALA A 662 -34.67 -59.16 -26.90
N PRO A 663 -34.08 -58.10 -27.50
CA PRO A 663 -34.14 -57.93 -28.96
C PRO A 663 -33.36 -59.02 -29.72
N PHE A 664 -32.28 -59.59 -29.17
CA PHE A 664 -31.55 -60.68 -29.82
C PHE A 664 -32.36 -61.98 -29.89
N ALA A 665 -33.03 -62.37 -28.80
CA ALA A 665 -33.94 -63.51 -28.80
C ALA A 665 -35.12 -63.31 -29.79
N ALA A 666 -35.64 -62.08 -29.91
CA ALA A 666 -36.65 -61.74 -30.89
C ALA A 666 -36.12 -61.76 -32.35
N ILE A 667 -34.82 -61.51 -32.57
CA ILE A 667 -34.18 -61.63 -33.88
C ILE A 667 -33.94 -63.10 -34.25
N GLU A 668 -33.48 -63.95 -33.33
CA GLU A 668 -33.37 -65.39 -33.56
C GLU A 668 -34.73 -66.03 -33.86
N GLN A 669 -35.78 -65.65 -33.12
CA GLN A 669 -37.14 -66.13 -33.39
C GLN A 669 -37.63 -65.70 -34.78
N ARG A 670 -37.36 -64.45 -35.19
CA ARG A 670 -37.70 -63.97 -36.55
C ARG A 670 -36.84 -64.59 -37.64
N LEU A 671 -35.60 -64.99 -37.35
CA LEU A 671 -34.76 -65.76 -38.28
C LEU A 671 -35.34 -67.17 -38.48
N GLY A 672 -35.72 -67.87 -37.40
CA GLY A 672 -36.36 -69.18 -37.48
C GLY A 672 -37.70 -69.16 -38.23
N GLU A 673 -38.50 -68.10 -38.04
CA GLU A 673 -39.73 -67.86 -38.82
C GLU A 673 -39.46 -67.58 -40.31
N LEU A 674 -38.33 -66.94 -40.66
CA LEU A 674 -37.92 -66.73 -42.05
C LEU A 674 -37.38 -68.01 -42.69
N GLU A 675 -36.68 -68.85 -41.94
CA GLU A 675 -36.13 -70.13 -42.41
C GLU A 675 -37.24 -71.17 -42.69
N HIS A 676 -38.37 -71.09 -41.97
CA HIS A 676 -39.56 -71.92 -42.20
C HIS A 676 -40.58 -71.32 -43.18
N ARG A 677 -40.36 -70.10 -43.69
CA ARG A 677 -41.26 -69.46 -44.63
C ARG A 677 -40.99 -70.01 -46.04
N ASP A 678 -41.69 -71.08 -46.41
CA ASP A 678 -41.54 -71.78 -47.69
C ASP A 678 -41.61 -70.81 -48.88
N ILE A 679 -40.43 -70.43 -49.36
CA ILE A 679 -40.21 -69.47 -50.44
C ILE A 679 -40.90 -69.95 -51.74
N GLY A 680 -41.08 -71.27 -51.90
CA GLY A 680 -41.81 -71.85 -53.02
C GLY A 680 -43.28 -71.40 -53.08
N THR A 681 -43.95 -71.31 -51.93
CA THR A 681 -45.35 -70.83 -51.86
C THR A 681 -45.46 -69.35 -52.20
N ALA A 682 -44.54 -68.51 -51.70
CA ALA A 682 -44.51 -67.08 -52.00
C ALA A 682 -44.24 -66.80 -53.49
N PHE A 683 -43.36 -67.58 -54.13
CA PHE A 683 -43.14 -67.49 -55.58
C PHE A 683 -44.33 -68.01 -56.39
N ALA A 684 -45.03 -69.05 -55.93
CA ALA A 684 -46.25 -69.52 -56.59
C ALA A 684 -47.37 -68.46 -56.56
N GLU A 685 -47.58 -67.78 -55.43
CA GLU A 685 -48.53 -66.66 -55.33
C GLU A 685 -48.12 -65.44 -56.18
N LEU A 686 -46.82 -65.14 -56.27
CA LEU A 686 -46.32 -64.06 -57.11
C LEU A 686 -46.56 -64.38 -58.60
N ARG A 687 -46.29 -65.63 -58.99
CA ARG A 687 -46.55 -66.13 -60.35
C ARG A 687 -48.03 -66.07 -60.70
N ALA A 688 -48.91 -66.55 -59.82
CA ALA A 688 -50.36 -66.48 -60.02
C ALA A 688 -50.85 -65.02 -60.21
N ARG A 689 -50.34 -64.07 -59.39
CA ARG A 689 -50.64 -62.64 -59.54
C ARG A 689 -50.11 -62.03 -60.84
N ILE A 690 -48.97 -62.50 -61.36
CA ILE A 690 -48.44 -62.07 -62.65
C ILE A 690 -49.30 -62.62 -63.80
N GLU A 691 -49.67 -63.89 -63.75
CA GLU A 691 -50.54 -64.55 -64.74
C GLU A 691 -51.94 -63.90 -64.78
N GLU A 692 -52.55 -63.60 -63.63
CA GLU A 692 -53.80 -62.82 -63.54
C GLU A 692 -53.66 -61.41 -64.14
N ARG A 693 -52.53 -60.74 -63.88
CA ARG A 693 -52.29 -59.38 -64.40
C ARG A 693 -52.02 -59.36 -65.90
N ILE A 694 -51.44 -60.42 -66.47
CA ILE A 694 -51.28 -60.61 -67.92
C ILE A 694 -52.66 -60.82 -68.55
N LEU A 695 -53.48 -61.75 -68.05
CA LEU A 695 -54.86 -61.95 -68.51
C LEU A 695 -55.70 -60.66 -68.44
N GLY A 696 -55.55 -59.89 -67.35
CA GLY A 696 -56.23 -58.60 -67.18
C GLY A 696 -55.74 -57.48 -68.11
N VAL A 697 -54.55 -57.62 -68.71
CA VAL A 697 -54.04 -56.74 -69.78
C VAL A 697 -54.50 -57.22 -71.15
N GLU A 698 -54.45 -58.54 -71.40
CA GLU A 698 -54.95 -59.15 -72.64
C GLU A 698 -56.44 -58.85 -72.87
N GLN A 699 -57.29 -59.03 -71.85
CA GLN A 699 -58.71 -58.68 -71.94
C GLN A 699 -58.96 -57.18 -72.20
N ARG A 700 -58.10 -56.31 -71.65
CA ARG A 700 -58.16 -54.86 -71.94
C ARG A 700 -57.74 -54.56 -73.38
N ASN A 701 -56.70 -55.21 -73.88
CA ASN A 701 -56.22 -55.07 -75.25
C ASN A 701 -57.23 -55.61 -76.28
N VAL A 702 -57.89 -56.74 -75.99
CA VAL A 702 -58.99 -57.24 -76.82
C VAL A 702 -60.14 -56.23 -76.85
N ARG A 703 -60.57 -55.70 -75.70
CA ARG A 703 -61.64 -54.71 -75.64
C ARG A 703 -61.28 -53.39 -76.35
N THR A 704 -60.01 -52.95 -76.33
CA THR A 704 -59.59 -51.77 -77.11
C THR A 704 -59.51 -52.07 -78.60
N LEU A 705 -59.17 -53.30 -79.02
CA LEU A 705 -59.24 -53.73 -80.42
C LEU A 705 -60.69 -53.83 -80.92
N GLU A 706 -61.62 -54.33 -80.10
CA GLU A 706 -63.07 -54.30 -80.39
C GLU A 706 -63.58 -52.86 -80.55
N GLN A 707 -63.17 -51.95 -79.66
CA GLN A 707 -63.51 -50.52 -79.77
C GLN A 707 -62.92 -49.89 -81.04
N LEU A 708 -61.67 -50.21 -81.39
CA LEU A 708 -61.05 -49.75 -82.63
C LEU A 708 -61.80 -50.30 -83.86
N SER A 709 -62.18 -51.58 -83.86
CA SER A 709 -63.01 -52.19 -84.90
C SER A 709 -64.35 -51.46 -85.06
N ALA A 710 -65.04 -51.17 -83.96
CA ALA A 710 -66.30 -50.42 -83.98
C ALA A 710 -66.12 -48.97 -84.49
N THR A 711 -64.97 -48.32 -84.20
CA THR A 711 -64.67 -47.01 -84.79
C THR A 711 -64.34 -47.09 -86.28
N VAL A 712 -63.72 -48.17 -86.75
CA VAL A 712 -63.47 -48.41 -88.19
C VAL A 712 -64.80 -48.64 -88.91
N GLU A 713 -65.69 -49.48 -88.40
CA GLU A 713 -67.05 -49.67 -88.95
C GLU A 713 -67.83 -48.35 -89.03
N LEU A 714 -67.69 -47.47 -88.04
CA LEU A 714 -68.35 -46.15 -88.03
C LEU A 714 -67.74 -45.18 -89.06
N ILE A 715 -66.43 -45.29 -89.32
CA ILE A 715 -65.76 -44.56 -90.41
C ILE A 715 -66.22 -45.10 -91.77
N GLU A 716 -66.26 -46.43 -91.96
CA GLU A 716 -66.77 -47.06 -93.20
C GLU A 716 -68.22 -46.65 -93.47
N ARG A 717 -69.08 -46.65 -92.45
CA ARG A 717 -70.46 -46.15 -92.57
C ARG A 717 -70.52 -44.70 -93.03
N ARG A 718 -69.71 -43.81 -92.46
CA ARG A 718 -69.63 -42.40 -92.89
C ARG A 718 -69.11 -42.25 -94.32
N PHE A 719 -68.20 -43.10 -94.77
CA PHE A 719 -67.75 -43.10 -96.17
C PHE A 719 -68.85 -43.60 -97.11
N ALA A 720 -69.55 -44.68 -96.77
CA ALA A 720 -70.66 -45.19 -97.56
C ALA A 720 -71.83 -44.19 -97.65
N ASP A 721 -72.21 -43.56 -96.53
CA ASP A 721 -73.24 -42.51 -96.49
C ASP A 721 -72.78 -41.25 -97.28
N SER A 722 -71.49 -40.92 -97.26
CA SER A 722 -70.93 -39.82 -98.07
C SER A 722 -70.93 -40.12 -99.57
N GLU A 723 -70.83 -41.39 -100.00
CA GLU A 723 -71.01 -41.76 -101.41
C GLU A 723 -72.50 -41.74 -101.83
N ALA A 724 -73.41 -42.05 -100.90
CA ALA A 724 -74.86 -41.94 -101.14
C ALA A 724 -75.29 -40.47 -101.33
N ASP A 725 -74.85 -39.55 -100.47
CA ASP A 725 -75.16 -38.11 -100.59
C ASP A 725 -74.51 -37.49 -101.85
N ALA A 726 -73.34 -37.97 -102.27
CA ALA A 726 -72.71 -37.58 -103.53
C ALA A 726 -73.51 -38.01 -104.78
N GLY A 727 -74.43 -38.97 -104.65
CA GLY A 727 -75.38 -39.37 -105.69
C GLY A 727 -76.57 -38.41 -105.81
N VAL A 728 -77.11 -37.94 -104.68
CA VAL A 728 -78.28 -37.03 -104.66
C VAL A 728 -77.93 -35.65 -105.20
N ALA A 729 -76.72 -35.15 -104.91
CA ALA A 729 -76.22 -33.86 -105.40
C ALA A 729 -75.96 -33.79 -106.92
N ARG A 730 -76.17 -34.87 -107.69
CA ARG A 730 -76.05 -34.89 -109.17
C ARG A 730 -77.39 -34.98 -109.91
N SER A 731 -78.52 -34.80 -109.23
CA SER A 731 -79.86 -34.72 -109.86
C SER A 731 -80.57 -33.38 -109.67
N ALA A 732 -79.81 -32.32 -109.37
CA ALA A 732 -80.23 -30.92 -109.37
C ALA A 732 -79.46 -30.13 -110.44
#